data_AF-R6Y9Y9-F1
#
_entry.id   AF-R6Y9Y9-F1
#
_cell.length_a   1.000
_cell.length_b   1.000
_cell.length_c   1.000
_cell.angle_alpha   90.00
_cell.angle_beta   90.00
_cell.angle_gamma   90.00
#
_symmetry.space_group_name_H-M   'P 1'
#
loop_
_entity.id
_entity.type
_entity.pdbx_description
1 polymer ?
#
loop_
_entity_poly.entity_id
_entity_poly.type
_entity_poly.pdbx_seq_one_letter_code
_entity_poly.pdbx_strand_id
1 'polypeptide(L)'
;MKHRHKARRIVAALLSLTLCCGLALGTPLSAGAAELPTQRTEASPTTAPPAPTATPEPSGSPSPSVSPTPSASPSATPSQSPAPSGSPGPEESPAPSGSPAPSASPSPSPTPEVRRYTVTFQMGSFGTATVEVEEGERLSQDQVPELQELPAATILGWFDEDGQPVDPLDKPITQDVTFTARWGRQVGDLLNTDEHVSFVSGYNTGLFLPEKKLSRAEACSLFYKLLRSTDWEKKTFPDVKSDQWYAEAVETLAGLGILSGYEDGTFAPGHDITRAEFVSIAMAFSTLDTTGDSSFSDVKDSFWAADAINSAAAQGWISGFGDGTFAPNSPVTRAQAVSILNKMLGRTAPENVKELADVKSFYDLFPTHWAYGTIIEATNVHTHHMVEGEEGEAPVEVWDTYEKDQSTVESHFVRENGALYYVDGATKKIVRGATTINGVKYLFNSSTGTAVTGFAMDGQYRRYYKAGAQQEDISELGVVSGPYFIQVYKPSNYLIIFAKDPATGAFNTPVQAMRVSCGTPTPTGTYYTPARYRWLKMVGDTWAQWCTQIQGDYLFHSVPNWTKNNKDLEVYEYNQLGNTRSLGCIRLNCEDAKWIYDNCQLGTQVNISSTLTSGPLAKPAGLQIPSWHTWDPTDPTAYVYCDQHGCHQNLH
;
A
#
# COMPACT_ATOMS: atom_id res chain seq x y z
N MET A 1 62.01 -37.68 6.96
CA MET A 1 62.33 -38.54 5.78
C MET A 1 61.07 -38.58 4.91
N LYS A 2 61.09 -38.19 3.62
CA LYS A 2 61.23 -39.08 2.42
C LYS A 2 60.37 -40.37 2.56
N HIS A 3 59.39 -40.73 1.70
CA HIS A 3 59.20 -40.48 0.24
C HIS A 3 57.73 -40.61 -0.26
N ARG A 4 57.38 -39.88 -1.34
CA ARG A 4 56.64 -40.22 -2.61
C ARG A 4 55.48 -41.27 -2.57
N HIS A 5 54.35 -41.12 -3.29
CA HIS A 5 54.22 -40.88 -4.76
C HIS A 5 52.77 -40.55 -5.24
N LYS A 6 52.64 -39.70 -6.29
CA LYS A 6 51.66 -39.71 -7.44
C LYS A 6 50.12 -39.72 -7.18
N ALA A 7 49.24 -39.09 -7.97
CA ALA A 7 49.36 -38.16 -9.11
C ALA A 7 48.03 -37.38 -9.36
N ARG A 8 48.08 -36.24 -10.09
CA ARG A 8 46.95 -35.35 -10.45
C ARG A 8 46.51 -35.46 -11.92
N ARG A 9 45.26 -35.07 -12.22
CA ARG A 9 44.64 -34.65 -13.51
C ARG A 9 43.17 -34.20 -13.21
N ILE A 10 42.44 -33.32 -13.91
CA ILE A 10 42.57 -32.56 -15.18
C ILE A 10 42.13 -31.06 -15.00
N VAL A 11 43.01 -30.12 -15.39
CA VAL A 11 42.80 -28.83 -16.14
C VAL A 11 41.83 -27.73 -15.67
N ALA A 12 42.38 -26.50 -15.64
CA ALA A 12 41.71 -25.22 -15.92
C ALA A 12 42.62 -24.36 -16.82
N ALA A 13 42.05 -23.54 -17.73
CA ALA A 13 42.77 -22.64 -18.64
C ALA A 13 42.53 -21.18 -18.21
N LEU A 14 43.56 -20.34 -17.95
CA LEU A 14 44.48 -19.63 -18.87
C LEU A 14 43.86 -18.39 -19.54
N LEU A 15 44.51 -17.23 -19.31
CA LEU A 15 44.00 -15.89 -19.59
C LEU A 15 45.15 -15.00 -20.09
N SER A 16 45.01 -14.39 -21.28
CA SER A 16 45.95 -13.44 -21.92
C SER A 16 45.39 -12.99 -23.29
N LEU A 17 45.84 -11.93 -23.98
CA LEU A 17 46.27 -10.57 -23.62
C LEU A 17 46.42 -9.78 -24.95
N THR A 18 45.94 -8.52 -25.07
CA THR A 18 46.32 -7.45 -26.05
C THR A 18 46.40 -7.73 -27.58
N LEU A 19 45.84 -6.82 -28.42
CA LEU A 19 46.62 -5.86 -29.26
C LEU A 19 45.73 -4.78 -29.94
N CYS A 20 46.35 -3.67 -30.38
CA CYS A 20 45.73 -2.48 -31.01
C CYS A 20 45.88 -2.41 -32.55
N CYS A 21 45.25 -1.36 -33.13
CA CYS A 21 45.60 -0.60 -34.37
C CYS A 21 44.75 -0.82 -35.64
N GLY A 22 44.45 0.30 -36.35
CA GLY A 22 44.28 0.29 -37.82
C GLY A 22 43.12 1.10 -38.45
N LEU A 23 43.33 2.38 -38.71
CA LEU A 23 42.48 3.30 -39.51
C LEU A 23 42.21 2.86 -40.97
N ALA A 24 41.09 3.30 -41.57
CA ALA A 24 41.02 3.85 -42.94
C ALA A 24 39.70 4.60 -43.25
N LEU A 25 39.78 5.63 -44.12
CA LEU A 25 38.68 6.51 -44.57
C LEU A 25 38.09 6.09 -45.94
N GLY A 26 36.91 6.61 -46.35
CA GLY A 26 36.46 6.47 -47.74
C GLY A 26 35.09 7.01 -48.14
N THR A 27 34.96 8.32 -48.37
CA THR A 27 33.93 9.00 -49.21
C THR A 27 34.54 10.29 -49.79
N PRO A 28 33.99 10.97 -50.82
CA PRO A 28 32.90 10.62 -51.75
C PRO A 28 33.34 10.77 -53.24
N LEU A 29 32.41 10.69 -54.19
CA LEU A 29 32.54 11.35 -55.51
C LEU A 29 31.18 11.81 -56.04
N SER A 30 31.19 12.81 -56.90
CA SER A 30 30.04 13.67 -57.29
C SER A 30 29.98 13.86 -58.81
N ALA A 31 28.77 14.00 -59.36
CA ALA A 31 28.37 14.78 -60.55
C ALA A 31 26.97 14.30 -61.04
N GLY A 32 26.10 15.13 -61.60
CA GLY A 32 26.21 16.56 -61.90
C GLY A 32 24.82 17.21 -62.14
N ALA A 33 24.82 18.51 -62.38
CA ALA A 33 23.60 19.34 -62.47
C ALA A 33 23.20 19.67 -63.93
N ALA A 34 21.94 20.10 -64.11
CA ALA A 34 21.49 20.95 -65.23
C ALA A 34 20.24 21.75 -64.81
N GLU A 35 20.03 22.92 -65.43
CA GLU A 35 19.15 24.00 -64.92
C GLU A 35 17.84 24.15 -65.72
N LEU A 36 16.77 24.63 -65.04
CA LEU A 36 15.83 25.75 -65.36
C LEU A 36 15.33 26.03 -66.83
N PRO A 37 14.34 26.92 -67.05
CA PRO A 37 13.07 27.16 -66.33
C PRO A 37 11.86 27.31 -67.30
N THR A 38 10.63 27.53 -66.77
CA THR A 38 9.65 28.44 -67.43
C THR A 38 8.58 28.95 -66.45
N GLN A 39 8.08 30.16 -66.68
CA GLN A 39 7.13 30.89 -65.80
C GLN A 39 5.69 30.95 -66.36
N ARG A 40 4.79 31.49 -65.51
CA ARG A 40 3.44 32.04 -65.78
C ARG A 40 2.32 30.99 -65.85
N THR A 41 1.09 31.28 -65.41
CA THR A 41 0.44 32.62 -65.27
C THR A 41 -0.50 32.70 -64.05
N GLU A 42 -0.77 33.92 -63.59
CA GLU A 42 -1.74 34.26 -62.54
C GLU A 42 -3.20 34.11 -62.99
N ALA A 43 -4.12 33.84 -62.05
CA ALA A 43 -5.45 34.48 -61.99
C ALA A 43 -6.13 34.21 -60.63
N SER A 44 -6.39 35.29 -59.87
CA SER A 44 -7.52 35.33 -58.91
C SER A 44 -8.65 36.17 -59.56
N PRO A 45 -9.91 36.02 -59.11
CA PRO A 45 -10.36 36.99 -58.09
C PRO A 45 -11.32 36.43 -57.02
N THR A 46 -11.07 36.87 -55.78
CA THR A 46 -12.01 37.52 -54.86
C THR A 46 -13.49 37.08 -54.81
N THR A 47 -13.93 36.58 -53.65
CA THR A 47 -15.15 37.06 -52.96
C THR A 47 -15.23 36.53 -51.52
N ALA A 48 -15.69 37.37 -50.59
CA ALA A 48 -16.00 37.08 -49.18
C ALA A 48 -16.86 38.25 -48.61
N PRO A 49 -17.50 38.13 -47.44
CA PRO A 49 -18.06 36.96 -46.72
C PRO A 49 -19.60 37.10 -46.58
N PRO A 50 -20.27 36.37 -45.65
CA PRO A 50 -20.50 36.96 -44.31
C PRO A 50 -20.36 35.96 -43.12
N ALA A 51 -20.44 36.51 -41.91
CA ALA A 51 -20.12 35.86 -40.63
C ALA A 51 -21.21 34.87 -40.12
N PRO A 52 -20.84 33.92 -39.23
CA PRO A 52 -21.77 32.94 -38.66
C PRO A 52 -22.61 33.47 -37.49
N THR A 53 -23.82 32.92 -37.34
CA THR A 53 -24.73 33.16 -36.20
C THR A 53 -24.49 32.14 -35.08
N ALA A 54 -24.77 32.55 -33.83
CA ALA A 54 -24.31 31.87 -32.61
C ALA A 54 -24.98 30.52 -32.28
N THR A 55 -24.21 29.69 -31.56
CA THR A 55 -24.66 28.50 -30.81
C THR A 55 -24.61 28.82 -29.31
N PRO A 56 -25.58 28.39 -28.47
CA PRO A 56 -25.45 28.47 -27.02
C PRO A 56 -24.67 27.28 -26.44
N GLU A 57 -23.77 27.55 -25.51
CA GLU A 57 -23.05 26.54 -24.72
C GLU A 57 -23.89 25.99 -23.55
N PRO A 58 -23.68 24.74 -23.11
CA PRO A 58 -24.04 24.29 -21.78
C PRO A 58 -22.93 24.60 -20.75
N SER A 59 -23.34 24.90 -19.53
CA SER A 59 -22.49 25.35 -18.42
C SER A 59 -21.44 24.34 -17.95
N GLY A 60 -20.19 24.79 -17.82
CA GLY A 60 -19.17 24.17 -16.97
C GLY A 60 -18.89 25.03 -15.73
N SER A 61 -18.49 24.41 -14.62
CA SER A 61 -17.86 25.10 -13.49
C SER A 61 -16.90 24.15 -12.75
N PRO A 62 -15.83 24.67 -12.10
CA PRO A 62 -14.56 23.94 -12.06
C PRO A 62 -14.09 23.57 -10.65
N SER A 63 -13.12 22.67 -10.58
CA SER A 63 -12.26 22.47 -9.41
C SER A 63 -11.43 23.71 -9.08
N PRO A 64 -10.99 23.86 -7.83
CA PRO A 64 -9.69 24.45 -7.54
C PRO A 64 -8.79 23.52 -6.73
N SER A 65 -7.50 23.85 -6.70
CA SER A 65 -6.41 23.14 -6.03
C SER A 65 -5.57 24.14 -5.23
N VAL A 66 -4.63 23.62 -4.42
CA VAL A 66 -3.46 24.31 -3.81
C VAL A 66 -3.68 25.01 -2.46
N SER A 67 -2.97 24.49 -1.44
CA SER A 67 -2.67 25.11 -0.14
C SER A 67 -1.57 26.18 -0.26
N PRO A 68 -1.44 27.14 0.68
CA PRO A 68 -0.38 26.95 1.70
C PRO A 68 -0.61 27.60 3.09
N THR A 69 0.12 27.10 4.08
CA THR A 69 0.46 27.71 5.40
C THR A 69 1.71 28.63 5.28
N PRO A 70 2.24 29.34 6.31
CA PRO A 70 1.78 29.55 7.71
C PRO A 70 1.87 31.01 8.26
N SER A 71 1.46 31.21 9.53
CA SER A 71 2.27 31.83 10.63
C SER A 71 1.64 32.96 11.50
N ALA A 72 1.79 32.80 12.82
CA ALA A 72 1.93 33.80 13.92
C ALA A 72 0.77 34.71 14.42
N SER A 73 0.78 34.90 15.76
CA SER A 73 -0.05 35.70 16.70
C SER A 73 0.23 37.23 16.66
N PRO A 74 -0.27 38.16 17.56
CA PRO A 74 -1.05 38.00 18.81
C PRO A 74 -2.13 39.08 19.21
N SER A 75 -2.88 38.78 20.29
CA SER A 75 -3.38 39.65 21.41
C SER A 75 -4.29 40.91 21.27
N ALA A 76 -5.40 40.87 22.04
CA ALA A 76 -5.87 41.86 23.07
C ALA A 76 -7.16 42.75 22.90
N THR A 77 -7.96 42.80 24.01
CA THR A 77 -8.86 43.90 24.51
C THR A 77 -10.25 44.16 23.83
N PRO A 78 -11.24 44.88 24.45
CA PRO A 78 -12.03 44.44 25.63
C PRO A 78 -13.56 44.83 25.68
N SER A 79 -14.28 44.31 26.69
CA SER A 79 -15.40 44.88 27.51
C SER A 79 -16.59 45.71 26.91
N GLN A 80 -17.83 45.41 27.37
CA GLN A 80 -18.93 46.41 27.49
C GLN A 80 -20.10 45.96 28.40
N SER A 81 -20.78 46.92 29.04
CA SER A 81 -21.96 46.77 29.94
C SER A 81 -23.29 47.13 29.25
N PRO A 82 -24.44 47.01 29.94
CA PRO A 82 -25.57 47.95 29.74
C PRO A 82 -26.26 48.46 31.04
N ALA A 83 -27.18 49.42 30.88
CA ALA A 83 -27.94 50.18 31.91
C ALA A 83 -29.34 50.60 31.34
N PRO A 84 -30.11 51.60 31.85
CA PRO A 84 -30.74 51.82 33.17
C PRO A 84 -32.26 52.28 33.13
N SER A 85 -32.91 52.51 34.30
CA SER A 85 -34.01 53.50 34.64
C SER A 85 -34.64 53.21 36.04
N GLY A 86 -35.30 54.10 36.83
CA GLY A 86 -35.38 55.58 36.86
C GLY A 86 -36.60 56.21 37.64
N SER A 87 -36.33 57.24 38.48
CA SER A 87 -37.22 58.42 38.80
C SER A 87 -38.29 58.34 39.99
N PRO A 88 -38.82 59.45 40.58
CA PRO A 88 -38.39 59.92 41.94
C PRO A 88 -39.41 60.66 42.91
N GLY A 89 -38.95 61.08 44.12
CA GLY A 89 -39.40 62.28 44.91
C GLY A 89 -40.25 62.08 46.21
N PRO A 90 -40.41 63.08 47.12
CA PRO A 90 -39.46 64.13 47.56
C PRO A 90 -39.43 64.47 49.11
N GLU A 91 -38.45 65.30 49.49
CA GLU A 91 -38.13 66.15 50.69
C GLU A 91 -39.01 66.27 51.97
N GLU A 92 -38.34 66.30 53.15
CA GLU A 92 -38.39 67.44 54.12
C GLU A 92 -37.24 67.45 55.17
N SER A 93 -37.01 68.57 55.87
CA SER A 93 -36.01 68.85 56.94
C SER A 93 -36.41 70.15 57.69
N PRO A 94 -35.92 70.55 58.90
CA PRO A 94 -34.67 70.13 59.60
C PRO A 94 -34.71 70.00 61.18
N ALA A 95 -33.63 69.43 61.77
CA ALA A 95 -32.91 69.82 63.03
C ALA A 95 -33.62 70.02 64.42
N PRO A 96 -32.91 70.01 65.59
CA PRO A 96 -31.64 69.33 65.96
C PRO A 96 -31.55 68.74 67.42
N SER A 97 -30.40 68.08 67.71
CA SER A 97 -29.68 68.02 69.00
C SER A 97 -30.14 67.05 70.12
N GLY A 98 -29.22 66.19 70.60
CA GLY A 98 -29.53 65.20 71.65
C GLY A 98 -28.41 64.31 72.24
N SER A 99 -27.12 64.69 72.19
CA SER A 99 -26.03 64.11 73.03
C SER A 99 -25.61 62.62 72.80
N PRO A 100 -24.44 62.16 73.34
CA PRO A 100 -23.59 61.18 72.63
C PRO A 100 -23.49 59.75 73.20
N ALA A 101 -23.13 58.82 72.31
CA ALA A 101 -22.26 57.61 72.45
C ALA A 101 -22.47 56.62 73.63
N PRO A 102 -22.38 55.30 73.38
CA PRO A 102 -21.03 54.70 73.37
C PRO A 102 -20.75 53.56 72.37
N SER A 103 -19.45 53.38 72.10
CA SER A 103 -18.74 52.14 71.72
C SER A 103 -19.23 51.30 70.52
N ALA A 104 -18.48 51.37 69.41
CA ALA A 104 -18.50 50.35 68.37
C ALA A 104 -17.70 49.10 68.78
N SER A 105 -18.19 47.91 68.41
CA SER A 105 -17.51 46.63 68.62
C SER A 105 -16.30 46.46 67.69
N PRO A 106 -15.25 45.71 68.09
CA PRO A 106 -14.15 45.37 67.20
C PRO A 106 -14.58 44.31 66.15
N SER A 107 -14.01 44.40 64.95
CA SER A 107 -14.10 43.34 63.94
C SER A 107 -13.50 42.01 64.44
N PRO A 108 -13.99 40.85 63.97
CA PRO A 108 -13.33 39.58 64.22
C PRO A 108 -11.97 39.55 63.52
N SER A 109 -10.94 39.06 64.23
CA SER A 109 -9.65 38.71 63.64
C SER A 109 -9.81 37.63 62.57
N PRO A 110 -8.97 37.58 61.52
CA PRO A 110 -8.93 36.43 60.63
C PRO A 110 -8.51 35.20 61.44
N THR A 111 -9.34 34.15 61.38
CA THR A 111 -8.92 32.79 61.73
C THR A 111 -7.69 32.44 60.87
N PRO A 112 -6.65 31.79 61.41
CA PRO A 112 -5.55 31.33 60.57
C PRO A 112 -6.11 30.44 59.45
N GLU A 113 -5.79 30.75 58.19
CA GLU A 113 -6.08 29.87 57.06
C GLU A 113 -5.25 28.61 57.25
N VAL A 114 -5.91 27.52 57.64
CA VAL A 114 -5.27 26.20 57.68
C VAL A 114 -5.08 25.77 56.24
N ARG A 115 -3.81 25.68 55.83
CA ARG A 115 -3.45 25.13 54.53
C ARG A 115 -3.80 23.65 54.50
N ARG A 116 -4.41 23.24 53.39
CA ARG A 116 -4.73 21.85 53.10
C ARG A 116 -4.05 21.44 51.82
N TYR A 117 -3.81 20.15 51.72
CA TYR A 117 -3.17 19.50 50.59
C TYR A 117 -3.98 18.29 50.15
N THR A 118 -4.06 18.10 48.83
CA THR A 118 -4.70 16.95 48.22
C THR A 118 -3.70 15.78 48.16
N VAL A 119 -3.98 14.72 48.90
CA VAL A 119 -3.35 13.42 48.68
C VAL A 119 -4.12 12.68 47.60
N THR A 120 -3.45 12.27 46.53
CA THR A 120 -4.03 11.48 45.43
C THR A 120 -3.47 10.07 45.44
N PHE A 121 -4.35 9.08 45.59
CA PHE A 121 -4.00 7.66 45.47
C PHE A 121 -4.35 7.17 44.05
N GLN A 122 -3.34 6.80 43.27
CA GLN A 122 -3.51 6.20 41.94
C GLN A 122 -3.41 4.67 42.03
N MET A 123 -4.45 3.97 41.59
CA MET A 123 -4.56 2.51 41.67
C MET A 123 -4.66 1.87 40.28
N GLY A 124 -4.10 2.52 39.25
CA GLY A 124 -4.13 2.05 37.87
C GLY A 124 -5.57 1.86 37.36
N SER A 125 -5.90 0.64 36.91
CA SER A 125 -7.22 0.30 36.37
C SER A 125 -8.35 0.27 37.41
N PHE A 126 -8.03 0.38 38.71
CA PHE A 126 -8.98 0.55 39.81
C PHE A 126 -9.34 2.03 40.08
N GLY A 127 -8.75 2.96 39.31
CA GLY A 127 -9.07 4.39 39.37
C GLY A 127 -8.23 5.18 40.37
N THR A 128 -8.77 6.31 40.82
CA THR A 128 -8.12 7.21 41.77
C THR A 128 -9.01 7.53 42.95
N ALA A 129 -8.40 7.74 44.12
CA ALA A 129 -9.06 8.27 45.31
C ALA A 129 -8.30 9.52 45.78
N THR A 130 -9.01 10.49 46.37
CA THR A 130 -8.39 11.71 46.91
C THR A 130 -8.83 11.97 48.34
N VAL A 131 -7.91 12.50 49.14
CA VAL A 131 -8.13 12.90 50.54
C VAL A 131 -7.52 14.27 50.76
N GLU A 132 -8.28 15.17 51.40
CA GLU A 132 -7.80 16.48 51.85
C GLU A 132 -7.31 16.37 53.30
N VAL A 133 -6.09 16.82 53.57
CA VAL A 133 -5.48 16.81 54.93
C VAL A 133 -4.86 18.18 55.26
N GLU A 134 -4.67 18.49 56.54
CA GLU A 134 -4.08 19.77 56.97
C GLU A 134 -2.53 19.74 56.91
N GLU A 135 -1.88 20.90 56.71
CA GLU A 135 -0.41 20.99 56.59
C GLU A 135 0.33 20.36 57.79
N GLY A 136 1.11 19.31 57.52
CA GLY A 136 1.87 18.54 58.51
C GLY A 136 1.12 17.38 59.16
N GLU A 137 -0.16 17.16 58.82
CA GLU A 137 -0.94 16.01 59.26
C GLU A 137 -0.40 14.71 58.66
N ARG A 138 -0.67 13.58 59.33
CA ARG A 138 -0.36 12.23 58.86
C ARG A 138 -1.65 11.50 58.53
N LEU A 139 -1.62 10.75 57.44
CA LEU A 139 -2.75 9.92 57.03
C LEU A 139 -3.06 8.86 58.09
N SER A 140 -4.35 8.60 58.31
CA SER A 140 -4.83 7.46 59.10
C SER A 140 -5.13 6.25 58.20
N GLN A 141 -5.19 5.06 58.78
CA GLN A 141 -5.37 3.80 58.05
C GLN A 141 -6.66 3.76 57.20
N ASP A 142 -7.70 4.46 57.63
CA ASP A 142 -8.98 4.60 56.94
C ASP A 142 -8.98 5.62 55.79
N GLN A 143 -7.94 6.47 55.70
CA GLN A 143 -7.72 7.41 54.59
C GLN A 143 -6.87 6.79 53.47
N VAL A 144 -6.12 5.73 53.74
CA VAL A 144 -5.31 5.01 52.74
C VAL A 144 -6.13 3.87 52.14
N PRO A 145 -6.39 3.84 50.81
CA PRO A 145 -7.13 2.76 50.19
C PRO A 145 -6.47 1.39 50.39
N GLU A 146 -7.29 0.36 50.58
CA GLU A 146 -6.81 -1.03 50.60
C GLU A 146 -6.44 -1.47 49.17
N LEU A 147 -5.24 -2.03 49.00
CA LEU A 147 -4.76 -2.46 47.69
C LEU A 147 -5.42 -3.79 47.30
N GLN A 148 -6.14 -3.78 46.18
CA GLN A 148 -6.84 -4.96 45.68
C GLN A 148 -5.85 -6.06 45.27
N GLU A 149 -6.04 -7.27 45.79
CA GLU A 149 -5.30 -8.46 45.35
C GLU A 149 -5.56 -8.76 43.87
N LEU A 150 -4.49 -9.02 43.11
CA LEU A 150 -4.55 -9.30 41.68
C LEU A 150 -4.13 -10.74 41.38
N PRO A 151 -4.86 -11.49 40.54
CA PRO A 151 -4.48 -12.86 40.17
C PRO A 151 -3.07 -12.91 39.57
N ALA A 152 -2.22 -13.78 40.11
CA ALA A 152 -0.81 -13.95 39.75
C ALA A 152 0.02 -12.65 39.79
N ALA A 153 -0.23 -11.78 40.77
CA ALA A 153 0.62 -10.64 41.08
C ALA A 153 0.89 -10.55 42.58
N THR A 154 2.03 -9.97 42.96
CA THR A 154 2.36 -9.63 44.36
C THR A 154 2.16 -8.15 44.59
N ILE A 155 1.45 -7.75 45.65
CA ILE A 155 1.36 -6.32 46.02
C ILE A 155 2.77 -5.80 46.39
N LEU A 156 3.26 -4.78 45.70
CA LEU A 156 4.54 -4.11 46.01
C LEU A 156 4.37 -2.94 46.98
N GLY A 157 3.13 -2.48 47.16
CA GLY A 157 2.78 -1.35 48.03
C GLY A 157 2.58 -0.05 47.26
N TRP A 158 2.70 1.07 47.99
CA TRP A 158 2.60 2.41 47.45
C TRP A 158 3.99 2.96 47.07
N PHE A 159 4.00 3.81 46.06
CA PHE A 159 5.19 4.48 45.53
C PHE A 159 4.93 5.98 45.44
N ASP A 160 5.93 6.81 45.72
CA ASP A 160 5.82 8.27 45.55
C ASP A 160 6.08 8.70 44.09
N GLU A 161 6.05 10.01 43.85
CA GLU A 161 6.22 10.63 42.52
C GLU A 161 7.60 10.38 41.91
N ASP A 162 8.63 10.16 42.75
CA ASP A 162 9.98 9.74 42.34
C ASP A 162 10.07 8.21 42.11
N GLY A 163 8.94 7.51 42.19
CA GLY A 163 8.82 6.07 41.98
C GLY A 163 9.52 5.23 43.05
N GLN A 164 9.73 5.77 44.26
CA GLN A 164 10.33 5.04 45.39
C GLN A 164 9.25 4.38 46.27
N PRO A 165 9.48 3.16 46.81
CA PRO A 165 8.55 2.54 47.75
C PRO A 165 8.34 3.39 49.00
N VAL A 166 7.09 3.54 49.42
CA VAL A 166 6.70 4.39 50.55
C VAL A 166 5.50 3.79 51.29
N ASP A 167 5.46 3.95 52.62
CA ASP A 167 4.21 3.84 53.37
C ASP A 167 3.57 5.24 53.48
N PRO A 168 2.37 5.48 52.93
CA PRO A 168 1.69 6.77 53.05
C PRO A 168 1.47 7.24 54.49
N LEU A 169 1.38 6.32 55.46
CA LEU A 169 1.19 6.62 56.88
C LEU A 169 2.47 7.22 57.53
N ASP A 170 3.64 6.93 56.94
CA ASP A 170 4.94 7.33 57.50
C ASP A 170 5.37 8.77 57.15
N LYS A 171 4.77 9.39 56.12
CA LYS A 171 5.09 10.77 55.69
C LYS A 171 4.04 11.78 56.20
N PRO A 172 4.44 12.88 56.86
CA PRO A 172 3.54 14.02 57.08
C PRO A 172 3.33 14.79 55.78
N ILE A 173 2.11 15.26 55.52
CA ILE A 173 1.73 15.86 54.23
C ILE A 173 1.94 17.38 54.28
N THR A 174 2.95 17.87 53.56
CA THR A 174 3.33 19.31 53.52
C THR A 174 3.19 19.95 52.14
N GLN A 175 2.66 19.20 51.17
CA GLN A 175 2.32 19.62 49.82
C GLN A 175 1.33 18.62 49.23
N ASP A 176 0.68 18.94 48.11
CA ASP A 176 -0.06 17.96 47.33
C ASP A 176 0.89 16.82 46.93
N VAL A 177 0.42 15.58 47.01
CA VAL A 177 1.25 14.40 46.75
C VAL A 177 0.46 13.27 46.13
N THR A 178 1.07 12.61 45.16
CA THR A 178 0.55 11.40 44.53
C THR A 178 1.24 10.16 45.09
N PHE A 179 0.44 9.19 45.55
CA PHE A 179 0.89 7.84 45.86
C PHE A 179 0.33 6.86 44.82
N THR A 180 1.19 6.09 44.17
CA THR A 180 0.83 5.14 43.11
C THR A 180 1.00 3.71 43.60
N ALA A 181 -0.08 2.93 43.57
CA ALA A 181 -0.04 1.51 43.89
C ALA A 181 0.69 0.73 42.78
N ARG A 182 1.53 -0.23 43.16
CA ARG A 182 2.17 -1.15 42.20
C ARG A 182 2.01 -2.61 42.62
N TRP A 183 1.94 -3.46 41.61
CA TRP A 183 1.91 -4.92 41.74
C TRP A 183 3.03 -5.51 40.88
N GLY A 184 3.70 -6.53 41.40
CA GLY A 184 4.83 -7.22 40.80
C GLY A 184 4.41 -8.53 40.14
N ARG A 185 4.87 -8.75 38.91
CA ARG A 185 4.65 -9.94 38.09
C ARG A 185 5.96 -10.31 37.40
N GLN A 186 6.23 -11.60 37.22
CA GLN A 186 7.23 -12.11 36.29
C GLN A 186 6.54 -12.74 35.07
N VAL A 187 7.20 -12.66 33.90
CA VAL A 187 6.67 -13.21 32.64
C VAL A 187 6.27 -14.67 32.80
N GLY A 188 7.13 -15.47 33.46
CA GLY A 188 6.93 -16.89 33.68
C GLY A 188 5.80 -17.26 34.64
N ASP A 189 5.28 -16.34 35.46
CA ASP A 189 4.16 -16.61 36.37
C ASP A 189 2.84 -16.83 35.60
N LEU A 190 2.66 -16.04 34.53
CA LEU A 190 1.45 -16.06 33.70
C LEU A 190 1.66 -16.77 32.36
N LEU A 191 2.84 -16.64 31.74
CA LEU A 191 3.11 -17.15 30.40
C LEU A 191 3.94 -18.44 30.44
N ASN A 192 3.65 -19.33 29.49
CA ASN A 192 4.42 -20.55 29.26
C ASN A 192 5.75 -20.19 28.59
N THR A 193 6.75 -19.97 29.43
CA THR A 193 8.15 -19.73 29.07
C THR A 193 8.96 -21.01 28.85
N ASP A 194 8.45 -22.16 29.31
CA ASP A 194 9.27 -23.37 29.48
C ASP A 194 9.12 -24.33 28.29
N GLU A 195 7.94 -24.37 27.67
CA GLU A 195 7.66 -25.20 26.50
C GLU A 195 7.69 -24.37 25.21
N HIS A 196 8.37 -24.86 24.18
CA HIS A 196 8.45 -24.19 22.89
C HIS A 196 7.26 -24.55 21.99
N VAL A 197 6.06 -24.15 22.47
CA VAL A 197 4.79 -24.22 21.74
C VAL A 197 4.62 -23.04 20.77
N SER A 198 3.83 -23.26 19.72
CA SER A 198 3.47 -22.23 18.72
C SER A 198 2.40 -21.28 19.26
N PHE A 199 2.70 -19.98 19.29
CA PHE A 199 1.74 -18.93 19.69
C PHE A 199 1.20 -18.11 18.50
N VAL A 200 1.80 -18.23 17.32
CA VAL A 200 1.35 -17.56 16.09
C VAL A 200 1.22 -18.54 14.94
N SER A 201 0.21 -18.33 14.10
CA SER A 201 -0.01 -19.09 12.87
C SER A 201 -0.05 -18.16 11.66
N GLY A 202 0.17 -18.71 10.48
CA GLY A 202 -0.24 -18.08 9.23
C GLY A 202 -1.77 -18.12 9.04
N TYR A 203 -2.21 -17.59 7.91
CA TYR A 203 -3.59 -17.63 7.43
C TYR A 203 -3.87 -18.95 6.68
N ASN A 204 -5.15 -19.31 6.53
CA ASN A 204 -5.57 -20.53 5.83
C ASN A 204 -5.17 -20.56 4.33
N THR A 205 -4.72 -19.41 3.80
CA THR A 205 -4.14 -19.23 2.47
C THR A 205 -2.67 -19.65 2.36
N GLY A 206 -2.03 -20.11 3.44
CA GLY A 206 -0.61 -20.46 3.49
C GLY A 206 0.34 -19.26 3.57
N LEU A 207 -0.19 -18.05 3.72
CA LEU A 207 0.57 -16.81 3.88
C LEU A 207 0.76 -16.48 5.37
N PHE A 208 1.91 -15.92 5.73
CA PHE A 208 2.17 -15.39 7.07
C PHE A 208 1.83 -13.90 7.20
N LEU A 209 2.00 -13.13 6.13
CA LEU A 209 1.88 -11.67 6.06
C LEU A 209 2.76 -10.94 7.10
N PRO A 210 4.10 -11.06 7.04
CA PRO A 210 5.00 -10.50 8.06
C PRO A 210 4.86 -8.99 8.25
N GLU A 211 4.60 -8.25 7.16
CA GLU A 211 4.42 -6.80 7.16
C GLU A 211 2.96 -6.35 7.34
N LYS A 212 2.00 -7.29 7.52
CA LYS A 212 0.63 -6.90 7.89
C LYS A 212 0.65 -6.34 9.31
N LYS A 213 -0.04 -5.23 9.49
CA LYS A 213 -0.31 -4.62 10.81
C LYS A 213 -1.26 -5.50 11.63
N LEU A 214 -1.01 -5.58 12.93
CA LEU A 214 -1.90 -6.28 13.85
C LEU A 214 -3.05 -5.37 14.28
N SER A 215 -4.26 -5.93 14.35
CA SER A 215 -5.32 -5.30 15.14
C SER A 215 -5.13 -5.57 16.64
N ARG A 216 -5.77 -4.77 17.50
CA ARG A 216 -5.78 -4.97 18.96
C ARG A 216 -6.26 -6.38 19.35
N ALA A 217 -7.29 -6.89 18.68
CA ALA A 217 -7.77 -8.27 18.87
C ALA A 217 -6.74 -9.35 18.47
N GLU A 218 -6.06 -9.18 17.33
CA GLU A 218 -5.00 -10.11 16.91
C GLU A 218 -3.83 -10.10 17.88
N ALA A 219 -3.40 -8.93 18.38
CA ALA A 219 -2.33 -8.82 19.37
C ALA A 219 -2.68 -9.48 20.71
N CYS A 220 -3.86 -9.21 21.26
CA CYS A 220 -4.31 -9.85 22.52
C CYS A 220 -4.39 -11.37 22.38
N SER A 221 -4.75 -11.87 21.19
CA SER A 221 -4.79 -13.30 20.89
C SER A 221 -3.40 -13.96 20.84
N LEU A 222 -2.31 -13.20 20.65
CA LEU A 222 -0.94 -13.72 20.78
C LEU A 222 -0.56 -13.93 22.25
N PHE A 223 -0.82 -12.94 23.10
CA PHE A 223 -0.57 -13.04 24.55
C PHE A 223 -1.45 -14.11 25.21
N TYR A 224 -2.74 -14.18 24.85
CA TYR A 224 -3.67 -15.18 25.39
C TYR A 224 -3.22 -16.62 25.12
N LYS A 225 -2.70 -16.91 23.92
CA LYS A 225 -2.15 -18.22 23.56
C LYS A 225 -0.90 -18.62 24.33
N LEU A 226 -0.23 -17.66 24.97
CA LEU A 226 0.94 -17.91 25.80
C LEU A 226 0.57 -18.13 27.27
N LEU A 227 -0.67 -17.88 27.71
CA LEU A 227 -1.06 -18.06 29.11
C LEU A 227 -0.96 -19.53 29.54
N ARG A 228 -0.45 -19.78 30.76
CA ARG A 228 -0.43 -21.11 31.39
C ARG A 228 -1.83 -21.63 31.79
N SER A 229 -2.77 -20.71 32.03
CA SER A 229 -4.18 -21.00 32.30
C SER A 229 -5.05 -19.92 31.68
N THR A 230 -6.25 -20.29 31.22
CA THR A 230 -7.26 -19.37 30.71
C THR A 230 -8.50 -19.28 31.60
N ASP A 231 -8.56 -20.09 32.66
CA ASP A 231 -9.63 -20.13 33.67
C ASP A 231 -9.45 -19.00 34.69
N TRP A 232 -9.79 -17.79 34.27
CA TRP A 232 -9.73 -16.56 35.06
C TRP A 232 -11.07 -15.81 34.98
N GLU A 233 -11.28 -14.89 35.92
CA GLU A 233 -12.38 -13.93 35.82
C GLU A 233 -12.27 -13.11 34.52
N LYS A 234 -13.42 -12.81 33.92
CA LYS A 234 -13.52 -12.17 32.59
C LYS A 234 -14.14 -10.78 32.71
N LYS A 235 -13.53 -9.79 32.05
CA LYS A 235 -14.03 -8.41 31.99
C LYS A 235 -14.48 -8.06 30.58
N THR A 236 -15.79 -7.87 30.41
CA THR A 236 -16.45 -7.60 29.12
C THR A 236 -16.35 -6.14 28.67
N PHE A 237 -16.33 -5.89 27.36
CA PHE A 237 -16.44 -4.54 26.77
C PHE A 237 -17.70 -4.43 25.86
N PRO A 238 -18.35 -3.27 25.74
CA PRO A 238 -19.59 -3.12 24.96
C PRO A 238 -19.45 -3.43 23.46
N ASP A 239 -18.25 -3.27 22.91
CA ASP A 239 -17.92 -3.51 21.50
C ASP A 239 -17.28 -4.88 21.23
N VAL A 240 -17.03 -5.68 22.28
CA VAL A 240 -16.55 -7.06 22.21
C VAL A 240 -17.74 -7.99 22.40
N LYS A 241 -18.25 -8.54 21.30
CA LYS A 241 -19.35 -9.52 21.36
C LYS A 241 -18.80 -10.91 21.68
N SER A 242 -19.49 -11.64 22.56
CA SER A 242 -19.09 -12.97 23.02
C SER A 242 -19.03 -14.06 21.93
N ASP A 243 -19.53 -13.78 20.72
CA ASP A 243 -19.48 -14.68 19.55
C ASP A 243 -18.24 -14.46 18.67
N GLN A 244 -17.38 -13.49 19.00
CA GLN A 244 -16.18 -13.18 18.23
C GLN A 244 -15.00 -14.08 18.64
N TRP A 245 -14.20 -14.48 17.65
CA TRP A 245 -13.05 -15.36 17.84
C TRP A 245 -11.97 -14.84 18.82
N TYR A 246 -11.96 -13.53 19.08
CA TYR A 246 -11.05 -12.84 20.00
C TYR A 246 -11.68 -12.52 21.37
N ALA A 247 -12.98 -12.76 21.56
CA ALA A 247 -13.70 -12.25 22.73
C ALA A 247 -13.10 -12.78 24.04
N GLU A 248 -12.92 -14.10 24.13
CA GLU A 248 -12.30 -14.73 25.31
C GLU A 248 -10.87 -14.23 25.56
N ALA A 249 -10.06 -14.06 24.52
CA ALA A 249 -8.69 -13.56 24.65
C ALA A 249 -8.65 -12.13 25.24
N VAL A 250 -9.55 -11.27 24.78
CA VAL A 250 -9.67 -9.89 25.28
C VAL A 250 -10.23 -9.87 26.70
N GLU A 251 -11.30 -10.62 26.98
CA GLU A 251 -12.00 -10.62 28.27
C GLU A 251 -11.15 -11.23 29.40
N THR A 252 -10.41 -12.32 29.14
CA THR A 252 -9.50 -12.95 30.11
C THR A 252 -8.32 -12.04 30.43
N LEU A 253 -7.66 -11.44 29.41
CA LEU A 253 -6.55 -10.51 29.65
C LEU A 253 -7.01 -9.21 30.33
N ALA A 254 -8.25 -8.78 30.11
CA ALA A 254 -8.84 -7.63 30.80
C ALA A 254 -9.18 -7.93 32.27
N GLY A 255 -9.66 -9.15 32.57
CA GLY A 255 -9.89 -9.61 33.95
C GLY A 255 -8.60 -9.83 34.74
N LEU A 256 -7.53 -10.26 34.08
CA LEU A 256 -6.17 -10.29 34.64
C LEU A 256 -5.55 -8.89 34.87
N GLY A 257 -6.19 -7.81 34.39
CA GLY A 257 -5.66 -6.46 34.46
C GLY A 257 -4.46 -6.18 33.54
N ILE A 258 -4.15 -7.10 32.61
CA ILE A 258 -3.07 -6.96 31.62
C ILE A 258 -3.40 -5.91 30.56
N LEU A 259 -4.68 -5.79 30.20
CA LEU A 259 -5.15 -4.79 29.25
C LEU A 259 -6.28 -3.94 29.83
N SER A 260 -6.38 -2.71 29.33
CA SER A 260 -7.50 -1.80 29.56
C SER A 260 -8.14 -1.40 28.24
N GLY A 261 -9.42 -1.00 28.32
CA GLY A 261 -10.11 -0.32 27.23
C GLY A 261 -9.66 1.14 27.10
N TYR A 262 -10.24 1.84 26.14
CA TYR A 262 -10.14 3.30 26.04
C TYR A 262 -11.02 4.00 27.08
N GLU A 263 -10.83 5.31 27.26
CA GLU A 263 -11.57 6.15 28.21
C GLU A 263 -13.09 6.16 27.95
N ASP A 264 -13.53 5.86 26.72
CA ASP A 264 -14.95 5.72 26.35
C ASP A 264 -15.56 4.36 26.76
N GLY A 265 -14.77 3.48 27.38
CA GLY A 265 -15.17 2.14 27.82
C GLY A 265 -15.12 1.05 26.74
N THR A 266 -14.65 1.36 25.52
CA THR A 266 -14.53 0.39 24.41
C THR A 266 -13.15 -0.28 24.37
N PHE A 267 -13.03 -1.38 23.62
CA PHE A 267 -11.74 -2.03 23.35
C PHE A 267 -11.18 -1.75 21.94
N ALA A 268 -12.03 -1.39 20.97
CA ALA A 268 -11.76 -1.21 19.54
C ALA A 268 -10.99 -2.40 18.90
N PRO A 269 -11.55 -3.62 18.87
CA PRO A 269 -10.83 -4.84 18.47
C PRO A 269 -10.29 -4.83 17.03
N GLY A 270 -10.94 -4.08 16.14
CA GLY A 270 -10.55 -3.92 14.74
C GLY A 270 -9.54 -2.81 14.46
N HIS A 271 -9.16 -2.01 15.45
CA HIS A 271 -8.17 -0.93 15.28
C HIS A 271 -6.75 -1.50 15.20
N ASP A 272 -5.91 -0.94 14.32
CA ASP A 272 -4.47 -1.25 14.26
C ASP A 272 -3.84 -0.91 15.64
N ILE A 273 -3.13 -1.86 16.26
CA ILE A 273 -2.44 -1.61 17.53
C ILE A 273 -1.09 -0.93 17.29
N THR A 274 -0.82 0.14 18.04
CA THR A 274 0.45 0.86 17.97
C THR A 274 1.59 0.09 18.66
N ARG A 275 2.83 0.43 18.34
CA ARG A 275 4.03 -0.13 18.98
C ARG A 275 4.08 0.18 20.47
N ALA A 276 3.65 1.37 20.89
CA ALA A 276 3.53 1.74 22.30
C ALA A 276 2.50 0.90 23.05
N GLU A 277 1.28 0.73 22.50
CA GLU A 277 0.25 -0.15 23.10
C GLU A 277 0.73 -1.60 23.21
N PHE A 278 1.34 -2.14 22.14
CA PHE A 278 1.82 -3.53 22.14
C PHE A 278 2.89 -3.77 23.20
N VAL A 279 3.86 -2.87 23.34
CA VAL A 279 4.91 -2.96 24.37
C VAL A 279 4.34 -2.74 25.78
N SER A 280 3.35 -1.87 25.95
CA SER A 280 2.68 -1.67 27.24
C SER A 280 1.96 -2.94 27.72
N ILE A 281 1.31 -3.67 26.80
CA ILE A 281 0.70 -4.98 27.12
C ILE A 281 1.78 -6.01 27.46
N ALA A 282 2.92 -6.04 26.76
CA ALA A 282 4.03 -6.94 27.09
C ALA A 282 4.61 -6.64 28.49
N MET A 283 4.84 -5.37 28.81
CA MET A 283 5.36 -4.94 30.12
C MET A 283 4.39 -5.20 31.28
N ALA A 284 3.08 -5.28 31.02
CA ALA A 284 2.11 -5.68 32.05
C ALA A 284 2.32 -7.12 32.58
N PHE A 285 3.14 -7.95 31.90
CA PHE A 285 3.57 -9.26 32.40
C PHE A 285 4.90 -9.22 33.19
N SER A 286 5.65 -8.11 33.20
CA SER A 286 6.98 -7.98 33.84
C SER A 286 7.10 -6.64 34.57
N THR A 287 6.47 -6.56 35.75
CA THR A 287 6.32 -5.31 36.51
C THR A 287 7.25 -5.19 37.71
N LEU A 288 8.21 -6.12 37.87
CA LEU A 288 9.25 -6.05 38.91
C LEU A 288 10.47 -5.20 38.50
N ASP A 289 10.87 -5.26 37.23
CA ASP A 289 12.11 -4.65 36.71
C ASP A 289 11.81 -3.46 35.77
N THR A 290 11.27 -2.38 36.33
CA THR A 290 10.75 -1.22 35.58
C THR A 290 11.65 0.02 35.65
N THR A 291 12.96 -0.14 35.44
CA THR A 291 13.91 0.99 35.43
C THR A 291 14.76 0.99 34.16
N GLY A 292 14.68 2.07 33.38
CA GLY A 292 15.53 2.31 32.22
C GLY A 292 15.49 3.77 31.80
N ASP A 293 16.64 4.33 31.42
CA ASP A 293 16.73 5.70 30.90
C ASP A 293 16.09 5.82 29.51
N SER A 294 15.66 7.04 29.15
CA SER A 294 15.15 7.32 27.80
C SER A 294 16.22 7.09 26.74
N SER A 295 15.97 6.09 25.88
CA SER A 295 16.92 5.60 24.87
C SER A 295 16.51 5.93 23.42
N PHE A 296 15.33 6.53 23.21
CA PHE A 296 14.79 6.83 21.88
C PHE A 296 14.46 8.31 21.71
N SER A 297 14.94 8.89 20.61
CA SER A 297 14.86 10.33 20.33
C SER A 297 13.43 10.88 20.15
N ASP A 298 12.45 10.02 19.90
CA ASP A 298 11.03 10.34 19.70
C ASP A 298 10.13 9.92 20.87
N VAL A 299 10.70 9.38 21.96
CA VAL A 299 9.99 9.02 23.20
C VAL A 299 10.39 10.00 24.30
N LYS A 300 9.50 10.96 24.57
CA LYS A 300 9.66 11.91 25.67
C LYS A 300 9.26 11.27 26.98
N ASP A 301 9.89 11.66 28.09
CA ASP A 301 9.55 11.19 29.43
C ASP A 301 8.07 11.47 29.79
N SER A 302 7.50 12.55 29.26
CA SER A 302 6.07 12.89 29.41
C SER A 302 5.12 12.10 28.49
N PHE A 303 5.60 11.07 27.78
CA PHE A 303 4.76 10.22 26.93
C PHE A 303 4.17 9.08 27.77
N TRP A 304 2.88 8.80 27.63
CA TRP A 304 2.15 7.88 28.52
C TRP A 304 2.73 6.46 28.61
N ALA A 305 3.47 6.01 27.59
CA ALA A 305 4.13 4.70 27.56
C ALA A 305 5.66 4.78 27.72
N ALA A 306 6.23 5.92 28.11
CA ALA A 306 7.69 6.12 28.19
C ALA A 306 8.36 5.06 29.08
N ASP A 307 7.85 4.87 30.30
CA ASP A 307 8.38 3.88 31.26
C ASP A 307 8.33 2.46 30.71
N ALA A 308 7.21 2.07 30.09
CA ALA A 308 7.05 0.75 29.49
C ALA A 308 8.01 0.53 28.32
N ILE A 309 8.19 1.54 27.46
CA ILE A 309 9.13 1.49 26.33
C ILE A 309 10.57 1.41 26.85
N ASN A 310 10.97 2.26 27.79
CA ASN A 310 12.33 2.30 28.31
C ASN A 310 12.67 1.02 29.11
N SER A 311 11.72 0.48 29.88
CA SER A 311 11.88 -0.79 30.59
C SER A 311 12.01 -1.97 29.62
N ALA A 312 11.18 -2.05 28.57
CA ALA A 312 11.29 -3.09 27.55
C ALA A 312 12.60 -2.98 26.74
N ALA A 313 13.17 -1.78 26.60
CA ALA A 313 14.48 -1.57 26.00
C ALA A 313 15.61 -2.03 26.94
N ALA A 314 15.53 -1.70 28.23
CA ALA A 314 16.47 -2.16 29.25
C ALA A 314 16.47 -3.70 29.42
N GLN A 315 15.31 -4.34 29.31
CA GLN A 315 15.17 -5.81 29.27
C GLN A 315 15.55 -6.42 27.90
N GLY A 316 15.99 -5.62 26.92
CA GLY A 316 16.46 -6.08 25.60
C GLY A 316 15.36 -6.52 24.62
N TRP A 317 14.09 -6.44 25.01
CA TRP A 317 12.93 -6.87 24.22
C TRP A 317 12.73 -6.00 22.96
N ILE A 318 13.07 -4.72 23.04
CA ILE A 318 13.05 -3.78 21.91
C ILE A 318 14.40 -3.08 21.72
N SER A 319 14.65 -2.58 20.52
CA SER A 319 15.90 -1.89 20.14
C SER A 319 15.68 -0.67 19.25
N GLY A 320 14.43 -0.25 19.04
CA GLY A 320 14.09 0.83 18.09
C GLY A 320 14.46 0.53 16.64
N PHE A 321 14.62 1.59 15.86
CA PHE A 321 15.08 1.61 14.47
C PHE A 321 16.51 2.17 14.38
N GLY A 322 17.19 1.92 13.26
CA GLY A 322 18.59 2.32 13.05
C GLY A 322 18.85 3.84 12.96
N ASP A 323 17.81 4.67 13.05
CA ASP A 323 17.89 6.13 13.14
C ASP A 323 17.78 6.66 14.59
N GLY A 324 17.65 5.78 15.59
CA GLY A 324 17.50 6.16 17.00
C GLY A 324 16.07 6.51 17.40
N THR A 325 15.07 6.10 16.62
CA THR A 325 13.64 6.25 16.95
C THR A 325 13.01 4.92 17.40
N PHE A 326 11.90 4.99 18.14
CA PHE A 326 11.04 3.85 18.43
C PHE A 326 9.74 3.85 17.59
N ALA A 327 9.32 5.01 17.08
CA ALA A 327 8.04 5.26 16.41
C ALA A 327 6.82 4.75 17.22
N PRO A 328 6.57 5.27 18.44
CA PRO A 328 5.58 4.72 19.37
C PRO A 328 4.16 4.65 18.80
N ASN A 329 3.76 5.67 18.03
CA ASN A 329 2.42 5.78 17.45
C ASN A 329 2.24 5.04 16.11
N SER A 330 3.30 4.42 15.58
CA SER A 330 3.19 3.60 14.37
C SER A 330 2.57 2.24 14.69
N PRO A 331 1.68 1.71 13.84
CA PRO A 331 1.18 0.34 13.98
C PRO A 331 2.30 -0.71 14.01
N VAL A 332 2.17 -1.72 14.85
CA VAL A 332 3.11 -2.84 14.90
C VAL A 332 2.80 -3.86 13.80
N THR A 333 3.82 -4.37 13.12
CA THR A 333 3.66 -5.46 12.14
C THR A 333 3.71 -6.83 12.82
N ARG A 334 3.14 -7.86 12.19
CA ARG A 334 3.19 -9.25 12.66
C ARG A 334 4.62 -9.72 12.95
N ALA A 335 5.57 -9.41 12.07
CA ALA A 335 6.98 -9.72 12.25
C ALA A 335 7.59 -9.01 13.48
N GLN A 336 7.27 -7.73 13.70
CA GLN A 336 7.74 -6.99 14.87
C GLN A 336 7.16 -7.55 16.17
N ALA A 337 5.85 -7.79 16.23
CA ALA A 337 5.18 -8.35 17.41
C ALA A 337 5.76 -9.71 17.82
N VAL A 338 5.98 -10.61 16.86
CA VAL A 338 6.62 -11.92 17.10
C VAL A 338 8.07 -11.75 17.59
N SER A 339 8.82 -10.80 17.04
CA SER A 339 10.20 -10.52 17.48
C SER A 339 10.25 -10.06 18.94
N ILE A 340 9.29 -9.21 19.36
CA ILE A 340 9.19 -8.72 20.74
C ILE A 340 8.78 -9.87 21.68
N LEU A 341 7.77 -10.66 21.31
CA LEU A 341 7.28 -11.77 22.11
C LEU A 341 8.35 -12.85 22.33
N ASN A 342 9.09 -13.25 21.30
CA ASN A 342 10.17 -14.23 21.47
C ASN A 342 11.25 -13.73 22.43
N LYS A 343 11.66 -12.46 22.32
CA LYS A 343 12.62 -11.86 23.27
C LYS A 343 12.06 -11.78 24.70
N MET A 344 10.78 -11.42 24.86
CA MET A 344 10.09 -11.40 26.15
C MET A 344 10.05 -12.80 26.80
N LEU A 345 9.89 -13.84 25.99
CA LEU A 345 9.88 -15.25 26.41
C LEU A 345 11.29 -15.87 26.53
N GLY A 346 12.35 -15.13 26.18
CA GLY A 346 13.73 -15.65 26.16
C GLY A 346 14.04 -16.63 25.02
N ARG A 347 13.18 -16.75 24.00
CA ARG A 347 13.32 -17.71 22.90
C ARG A 347 14.18 -17.20 21.75
N THR A 348 15.00 -18.08 21.16
CA THR A 348 15.86 -17.73 20.02
C THR A 348 15.94 -18.84 18.99
N ALA A 349 15.60 -18.54 17.73
CA ALA A 349 15.81 -19.49 16.65
C ALA A 349 17.31 -19.89 16.54
N PRO A 350 17.63 -21.18 16.31
CA PRO A 350 19.01 -21.63 16.16
C PRO A 350 19.66 -20.97 14.94
N GLU A 351 20.98 -20.75 14.99
CA GLU A 351 21.69 -20.05 13.90
C GLU A 351 21.49 -20.70 12.53
N ASN A 352 21.41 -22.04 12.50
CA ASN A 352 21.22 -22.86 11.30
C ASN A 352 19.74 -23.04 10.88
N VAL A 353 18.80 -22.24 11.41
CA VAL A 353 17.36 -22.33 11.10
C VAL A 353 17.03 -22.18 9.60
N LYS A 354 17.93 -21.60 8.80
CA LYS A 354 17.77 -21.43 7.34
C LYS A 354 18.17 -22.68 6.55
N GLU A 355 18.99 -23.54 7.16
CA GLU A 355 19.51 -24.78 6.62
C GLU A 355 18.66 -26.00 7.06
N LEU A 356 17.78 -25.83 8.06
CA LEU A 356 16.85 -26.87 8.49
C LEU A 356 15.85 -27.25 7.39
N ALA A 357 15.74 -28.55 7.13
CA ALA A 357 14.83 -29.10 6.13
C ALA A 357 13.41 -29.28 6.69
N ASP A 358 12.41 -28.88 5.90
CA ASP A 358 10.99 -29.06 6.19
C ASP A 358 10.47 -28.32 7.44
N VAL A 359 11.08 -27.21 7.86
CA VAL A 359 10.44 -26.29 8.83
C VAL A 359 9.16 -25.68 8.26
N LYS A 360 8.25 -25.20 9.12
CA LYS A 360 6.96 -24.60 8.72
C LYS A 360 7.12 -23.56 7.61
N SER A 361 6.56 -23.83 6.43
CA SER A 361 6.72 -22.95 5.27
C SER A 361 5.48 -22.09 5.05
N PHE A 362 5.69 -20.78 5.01
CA PHE A 362 4.69 -19.82 4.53
C PHE A 362 5.11 -19.30 3.15
N TYR A 363 4.15 -19.10 2.24
CA TYR A 363 4.47 -18.82 0.83
C TYR A 363 5.16 -17.46 0.64
N ASP A 364 4.93 -16.50 1.52
CA ASP A 364 5.48 -15.14 1.48
C ASP A 364 6.70 -14.93 2.40
N LEU A 365 7.05 -15.92 3.23
CA LEU A 365 8.20 -15.87 4.14
C LEU A 365 9.43 -16.53 3.49
N PHE A 366 10.43 -15.71 3.16
CA PHE A 366 11.68 -16.15 2.52
C PHE A 366 12.84 -16.13 3.52
N PRO A 367 13.86 -17.01 3.42
CA PRO A 367 15.04 -17.03 4.29
C PRO A 367 15.86 -15.72 4.34
N THR A 368 15.66 -14.84 3.36
CA THR A 368 16.24 -13.49 3.30
C THR A 368 15.45 -12.42 4.07
N HIS A 369 14.28 -12.76 4.59
CA HIS A 369 13.48 -11.86 5.42
C HIS A 369 14.16 -11.69 6.79
N TRP A 370 14.25 -10.45 7.29
CA TRP A 370 14.93 -10.14 8.55
C TRP A 370 14.35 -10.94 9.73
N ALA A 371 13.03 -11.06 9.79
CA ALA A 371 12.31 -11.84 10.80
C ALA A 371 12.16 -13.34 10.48
N TYR A 372 12.91 -13.92 9.53
CA TYR A 372 12.72 -15.34 9.15
C TYR A 372 12.85 -16.27 10.36
N GLY A 373 13.99 -16.23 11.07
CA GLY A 373 14.25 -17.12 12.21
C GLY A 373 13.21 -16.98 13.31
N THR A 374 12.94 -15.75 13.76
CA THR A 374 11.97 -15.49 14.84
C THR A 374 10.52 -15.86 14.48
N ILE A 375 10.13 -15.81 13.19
CA ILE A 375 8.83 -16.32 12.75
C ILE A 375 8.82 -17.86 12.73
N ILE A 376 9.89 -18.50 12.28
CA ILE A 376 10.02 -19.98 12.33
C ILE A 376 9.96 -20.47 13.78
N GLU A 377 10.70 -19.82 14.68
CA GLU A 377 10.66 -20.01 16.15
C GLU A 377 9.23 -19.99 16.71
N ALA A 378 8.49 -18.91 16.47
CA ALA A 378 7.14 -18.75 17.02
C ALA A 378 6.06 -19.64 16.39
N THR A 379 6.36 -20.31 15.25
CA THR A 379 5.39 -21.07 14.46
C THR A 379 5.60 -22.58 14.47
N ASN A 380 6.79 -23.07 14.84
CA ASN A 380 7.11 -24.50 14.90
C ASN A 380 7.12 -24.98 16.36
N VAL A 381 6.39 -26.05 16.66
CA VAL A 381 6.55 -26.75 17.95
C VAL A 381 7.84 -27.55 17.92
N HIS A 382 8.67 -27.41 18.95
CA HIS A 382 9.99 -28.04 19.00
C HIS A 382 10.46 -28.29 20.44
N THR A 383 11.54 -29.06 20.57
CA THR A 383 12.28 -29.26 21.83
C THR A 383 13.70 -28.77 21.65
N HIS A 384 14.27 -28.10 22.65
CA HIS A 384 15.59 -27.49 22.57
C HIS A 384 16.47 -27.81 23.79
N HIS A 385 17.77 -27.53 23.65
CA HIS A 385 18.69 -27.29 24.75
C HIS A 385 19.58 -26.08 24.43
N MET A 386 20.08 -25.42 25.47
CA MET A 386 21.07 -24.35 25.32
C MET A 386 22.48 -24.93 25.32
N VAL A 387 23.34 -24.42 24.42
CA VAL A 387 24.78 -24.69 24.38
C VAL A 387 25.52 -23.42 24.76
N GLU A 388 26.56 -23.51 25.59
CA GLU A 388 27.42 -22.37 25.91
C GLU A 388 28.11 -21.83 24.64
N GLY A 389 28.06 -20.51 24.43
CA GLY A 389 28.77 -19.83 23.34
C GLY A 389 30.28 -19.75 23.61
N GLU A 390 31.04 -19.14 22.69
CA GLU A 390 32.45 -18.84 22.96
C GLU A 390 32.59 -17.78 24.07
N GLU A 391 33.81 -17.57 24.59
CA GLU A 391 34.06 -16.70 25.75
C GLU A 391 33.64 -15.23 25.47
N GLY A 392 32.47 -14.84 26.00
CA GLY A 392 31.86 -13.51 25.80
C GLY A 392 30.60 -13.52 24.91
N GLU A 393 30.19 -14.66 24.38
CA GLU A 393 28.97 -14.84 23.61
C GLU A 393 27.81 -15.34 24.48
N ALA A 394 26.57 -15.07 24.05
CA ALA A 394 25.39 -15.60 24.71
C ALA A 394 25.23 -17.11 24.41
N PRO A 395 24.63 -17.91 25.31
CA PRO A 395 24.26 -19.29 25.01
C PRO A 395 23.38 -19.37 23.76
N VAL A 396 23.62 -20.37 22.91
CA VAL A 396 22.90 -20.57 21.65
C VAL A 396 21.91 -21.71 21.82
N GLU A 397 20.67 -21.48 21.39
CA GLU A 397 19.63 -22.51 21.38
C GLU A 397 19.87 -23.52 20.24
N VAL A 398 19.74 -24.81 20.55
CA VAL A 398 19.83 -25.92 19.58
C VAL A 398 18.56 -26.75 19.66
N TRP A 399 17.89 -26.91 18.52
CA TRP A 399 16.69 -27.75 18.41
C TRP A 399 17.03 -29.23 18.30
N ASP A 400 16.55 -30.04 19.25
CA ASP A 400 16.64 -31.50 19.22
C ASP A 400 15.61 -32.13 18.28
N THR A 401 14.37 -31.61 18.29
CA THR A 401 13.26 -32.06 17.43
C THR A 401 12.35 -30.89 17.07
N TYR A 402 11.72 -30.94 15.90
CA TYR A 402 10.72 -29.93 15.46
C TYR A 402 9.65 -30.57 14.56
N GLU A 403 8.44 -29.98 14.56
CA GLU A 403 7.35 -30.39 13.67
C GLU A 403 7.72 -30.10 12.20
N LYS A 404 7.60 -31.11 11.33
CA LYS A 404 7.94 -31.00 9.90
C LYS A 404 6.75 -30.71 9.01
N ASP A 405 6.91 -29.75 8.09
CA ASP A 405 5.94 -29.37 7.07
C ASP A 405 5.97 -30.30 5.85
N GLN A 406 5.23 -31.41 5.99
CA GLN A 406 5.05 -32.42 4.96
C GLN A 406 3.99 -32.06 3.90
N SER A 407 3.49 -30.81 3.88
CA SER A 407 2.47 -30.39 2.89
C SER A 407 2.94 -30.56 1.45
N THR A 408 2.03 -30.93 0.55
CA THR A 408 2.22 -30.80 -0.90
C THR A 408 1.37 -29.65 -1.41
N VAL A 409 1.92 -28.88 -2.37
CA VAL A 409 1.30 -27.65 -2.87
C VAL A 409 1.40 -27.65 -4.39
N GLU A 410 0.27 -27.52 -5.08
CA GLU A 410 0.24 -27.29 -6.52
C GLU A 410 0.38 -25.80 -6.83
N SER A 411 0.87 -25.43 -8.02
CA SER A 411 0.98 -24.01 -8.40
C SER A 411 -0.40 -23.40 -8.66
N HIS A 412 -0.76 -22.35 -7.93
CA HIS A 412 -2.10 -21.77 -7.97
C HIS A 412 -2.11 -20.27 -7.64
N PHE A 413 -3.21 -19.59 -8.00
CA PHE A 413 -3.46 -18.23 -7.55
C PHE A 413 -4.10 -18.23 -6.17
N VAL A 414 -3.62 -17.36 -5.27
CA VAL A 414 -4.18 -17.16 -3.94
C VAL A 414 -4.52 -15.69 -3.73
N ARG A 415 -5.63 -15.42 -3.03
CA ARG A 415 -6.07 -14.07 -2.69
C ARG A 415 -6.14 -13.92 -1.18
N GLU A 416 -5.64 -12.79 -0.69
CA GLU A 416 -5.61 -12.47 0.74
C GLU A 416 -5.73 -10.95 0.88
N ASN A 417 -6.66 -10.48 1.72
CA ASN A 417 -6.96 -9.05 1.89
C ASN A 417 -7.07 -8.23 0.58
N GLY A 418 -7.70 -8.82 -0.46
CA GLY A 418 -7.88 -8.21 -1.78
C GLY A 418 -6.65 -8.27 -2.71
N ALA A 419 -5.45 -8.48 -2.17
CA ALA A 419 -4.25 -8.73 -2.95
C ALA A 419 -4.31 -10.10 -3.65
N LEU A 420 -3.67 -10.21 -4.80
CA LEU A 420 -3.51 -11.44 -5.57
C LEU A 420 -2.04 -11.84 -5.60
N TYR A 421 -1.78 -13.12 -5.41
CA TYR A 421 -0.46 -13.75 -5.49
C TYR A 421 -0.55 -14.99 -6.37
N TYR A 422 0.59 -15.46 -6.86
CA TYR A 422 0.70 -16.78 -7.48
C TYR A 422 1.74 -17.60 -6.73
N VAL A 423 1.32 -18.75 -6.20
CA VAL A 423 2.18 -19.71 -5.51
C VAL A 423 2.78 -20.64 -6.56
N ASP A 424 4.10 -20.77 -6.56
CA ASP A 424 4.79 -21.84 -7.25
C ASP A 424 4.87 -23.07 -6.33
N GLY A 425 4.20 -24.16 -6.72
CA GLY A 425 4.17 -25.41 -5.98
C GLY A 425 5.52 -26.12 -5.90
N ALA A 426 6.43 -25.88 -6.87
CA ALA A 426 7.77 -26.48 -6.85
C ALA A 426 8.65 -25.90 -5.74
N THR A 427 8.52 -24.60 -5.45
CA THR A 427 9.27 -23.91 -4.38
C THR A 427 8.47 -23.71 -3.10
N LYS A 428 7.15 -23.93 -3.11
CA LYS A 428 6.20 -23.55 -2.05
C LYS A 428 6.32 -22.06 -1.67
N LYS A 429 6.55 -21.17 -2.65
CA LYS A 429 6.68 -19.71 -2.44
C LYS A 429 5.85 -18.92 -3.44
N ILE A 430 5.47 -17.71 -3.06
CA ILE A 430 4.87 -16.75 -3.99
C ILE A 430 5.91 -16.30 -5.02
N VAL A 431 5.50 -16.16 -6.27
CA VAL A 431 6.35 -15.61 -7.32
C VAL A 431 6.51 -14.10 -7.13
N ARG A 432 7.74 -13.62 -7.33
CA ARG A 432 8.13 -12.20 -7.27
C ARG A 432 8.78 -11.82 -8.60
N GLY A 433 8.50 -10.61 -9.11
CA GLY A 433 8.96 -10.16 -10.42
C GLY A 433 8.13 -10.68 -11.59
N ALA A 434 8.72 -10.66 -12.79
CA ALA A 434 8.06 -11.08 -14.02
C ALA A 434 8.12 -12.61 -14.20
N THR A 435 7.02 -13.21 -14.67
CA THR A 435 6.91 -14.65 -14.95
C THR A 435 5.96 -14.90 -16.13
N THR A 436 5.82 -16.14 -16.58
CA THR A 436 4.81 -16.56 -17.57
C THR A 436 4.00 -17.73 -17.01
N ILE A 437 2.68 -17.56 -16.92
CA ILE A 437 1.74 -18.55 -16.40
C ILE A 437 0.74 -18.86 -17.52
N ASN A 438 0.66 -20.12 -17.95
CA ASN A 438 -0.22 -20.57 -19.04
C ASN A 438 -0.11 -19.73 -20.33
N GLY A 439 1.11 -19.32 -20.69
CA GLY A 439 1.40 -18.51 -21.88
C GLY A 439 1.17 -17.00 -21.72
N VAL A 440 0.56 -16.55 -20.63
CA VAL A 440 0.35 -15.13 -20.32
C VAL A 440 1.51 -14.61 -19.46
N LYS A 441 2.09 -13.46 -19.83
CA LYS A 441 3.08 -12.76 -19.00
C LYS A 441 2.39 -12.17 -17.77
N TYR A 442 2.97 -12.41 -16.59
CA TYR A 442 2.56 -11.79 -15.34
C TYR A 442 3.69 -10.96 -14.72
N LEU A 443 3.32 -9.90 -14.00
CA LEU A 443 4.22 -9.11 -13.17
C LEU A 443 3.73 -9.06 -11.72
N PHE A 444 4.55 -9.56 -10.82
CA PHE A 444 4.37 -9.47 -9.36
C PHE A 444 5.42 -8.52 -8.78
N ASN A 445 5.06 -7.79 -7.73
CA ASN A 445 5.96 -6.90 -7.01
C ASN A 445 7.18 -7.68 -6.48
N SER A 446 8.40 -7.15 -6.66
CA SER A 446 9.65 -7.83 -6.29
C SER A 446 9.85 -7.98 -4.77
N SER A 447 9.23 -7.12 -3.97
CA SER A 447 9.34 -7.12 -2.51
C SER A 447 8.19 -7.86 -1.83
N THR A 448 6.95 -7.66 -2.29
CA THR A 448 5.74 -8.21 -1.64
C THR A 448 5.15 -9.42 -2.37
N GLY A 449 5.52 -9.67 -3.64
CA GLY A 449 4.90 -10.69 -4.48
C GLY A 449 3.44 -10.42 -4.87
N THR A 450 2.90 -9.22 -4.59
CA THR A 450 1.53 -8.85 -4.99
C THR A 450 1.44 -8.57 -6.49
N ALA A 451 0.36 -9.01 -7.12
CA ALA A 451 0.13 -8.85 -8.55
C ALA A 451 -0.04 -7.37 -8.94
N VAL A 452 0.75 -6.88 -9.91
CA VAL A 452 0.78 -5.46 -10.28
C VAL A 452 -0.46 -5.08 -11.11
N THR A 453 -1.08 -3.94 -10.78
CA THR A 453 -2.08 -3.28 -11.63
C THR A 453 -1.58 -1.86 -11.95
N GLY A 454 -1.42 -1.53 -13.22
CA GLY A 454 -0.79 -0.28 -13.67
C GLY A 454 0.24 -0.49 -14.78
N PHE A 455 1.00 0.56 -15.08
CA PHE A 455 2.07 0.51 -16.09
C PHE A 455 3.41 0.10 -15.50
N ALA A 456 4.15 -0.72 -16.24
CA ALA A 456 5.55 -1.03 -16.00
C ALA A 456 6.31 -1.18 -17.33
N MET A 457 7.64 -1.15 -17.28
CA MET A 457 8.47 -1.33 -18.47
C MET A 457 8.77 -2.83 -18.71
N ASP A 458 8.44 -3.33 -19.90
CA ASP A 458 8.94 -4.60 -20.44
C ASP A 458 9.94 -4.28 -21.57
N GLY A 459 11.23 -4.34 -21.21
CA GLY A 459 12.31 -3.83 -22.06
C GLY A 459 12.12 -2.35 -22.38
N GLN A 460 11.95 -2.02 -23.66
CA GLN A 460 11.75 -0.64 -24.14
C GLN A 460 10.29 -0.17 -24.14
N TYR A 461 9.33 -1.07 -23.86
CA TYR A 461 7.90 -0.78 -23.99
C TYR A 461 7.23 -0.59 -22.64
N ARG A 462 6.38 0.44 -22.55
CA ARG A 462 5.54 0.71 -21.38
C ARG A 462 4.26 -0.14 -21.50
N ARG A 463 4.20 -1.25 -20.78
CA ARG A 463 3.08 -2.22 -20.79
C ARG A 463 2.15 -1.98 -19.62
N TYR A 464 0.85 -2.21 -19.83
CA TYR A 464 -0.14 -2.22 -18.75
C TYR A 464 -0.37 -3.65 -18.26
N TYR A 465 -0.46 -3.79 -16.94
CA TYR A 465 -0.79 -5.02 -16.24
C TYR A 465 -2.09 -4.83 -15.45
N LYS A 466 -2.94 -5.86 -15.41
CA LYS A 466 -4.20 -5.88 -14.66
C LYS A 466 -4.26 -7.14 -13.81
N ALA A 467 -4.31 -6.99 -12.49
CA ALA A 467 -4.16 -8.11 -11.55
C ALA A 467 -2.94 -8.99 -11.87
N GLY A 468 -1.82 -8.36 -12.20
CA GLY A 468 -0.56 -8.99 -12.61
C GLY A 468 -0.50 -9.39 -14.08
N ALA A 469 -1.62 -9.68 -14.76
CA ALA A 469 -1.62 -10.15 -16.14
C ALA A 469 -1.31 -9.01 -17.13
N GLN A 470 -0.34 -9.21 -18.02
CA GLN A 470 -0.06 -8.27 -19.11
C GLN A 470 -1.28 -8.19 -20.05
N GLN A 471 -1.70 -6.97 -20.37
CA GLN A 471 -2.77 -6.75 -21.34
C GLN A 471 -2.17 -6.58 -22.75
N GLU A 472 -2.77 -7.23 -23.75
CA GLU A 472 -2.40 -7.10 -25.17
C GLU A 472 -3.26 -6.05 -25.91
N ASP A 473 -4.46 -5.77 -25.41
CA ASP A 473 -5.26 -4.61 -25.79
C ASP A 473 -5.57 -3.79 -24.54
N ILE A 474 -5.37 -2.47 -24.61
CA ILE A 474 -5.65 -1.51 -23.55
C ILE A 474 -6.52 -0.35 -24.03
N SER A 475 -7.00 -0.41 -25.26
CA SER A 475 -7.71 0.68 -25.94
C SER A 475 -9.03 1.08 -25.28
N GLU A 476 -9.74 0.09 -24.71
CA GLU A 476 -11.01 0.30 -24.00
C GLU A 476 -10.85 0.50 -22.48
N LEU A 477 -9.64 0.33 -21.93
CA LEU A 477 -9.43 0.35 -20.47
C LEU A 477 -9.43 1.76 -19.86
N GLY A 478 -9.43 2.82 -20.68
CA GLY A 478 -9.35 4.22 -20.22
C GLY A 478 -8.01 4.62 -19.59
N VAL A 479 -6.97 3.79 -19.74
CA VAL A 479 -5.65 3.97 -19.11
C VAL A 479 -4.63 4.72 -19.99
N VAL A 480 -5.01 5.02 -21.23
CA VAL A 480 -4.24 5.83 -22.19
C VAL A 480 -5.17 6.81 -22.91
N SER A 481 -4.59 7.93 -23.32
CA SER A 481 -5.20 8.86 -24.27
C SER A 481 -4.14 9.31 -25.29
N GLY A 482 -4.58 9.95 -26.37
CA GLY A 482 -3.68 10.49 -27.39
C GLY A 482 -2.76 11.60 -26.84
N PRO A 483 -1.69 11.97 -27.58
CA PRO A 483 -1.47 11.67 -28.99
C PRO A 483 -1.01 10.23 -29.25
N TYR A 484 -1.31 9.76 -30.46
CA TYR A 484 -0.97 8.42 -30.96
C TYR A 484 0.01 8.46 -32.13
N PHE A 485 0.71 7.34 -32.33
CA PHE A 485 1.58 7.02 -33.46
C PHE A 485 1.17 5.66 -34.04
N ILE A 486 1.21 5.50 -35.36
CA ILE A 486 0.81 4.26 -36.04
C ILE A 486 2.04 3.61 -36.69
N GLN A 487 2.42 2.42 -36.24
CA GLN A 487 3.46 1.60 -36.88
C GLN A 487 2.81 0.50 -37.71
N VAL A 488 2.97 0.57 -39.03
CA VAL A 488 2.52 -0.48 -39.96
C VAL A 488 3.69 -1.41 -40.27
N TYR A 489 3.44 -2.72 -40.18
CA TYR A 489 4.36 -3.80 -40.50
C TYR A 489 3.99 -4.39 -41.87
N LYS A 490 4.34 -3.69 -42.96
CA LYS A 490 3.85 -3.98 -44.32
C LYS A 490 4.05 -5.46 -44.74
N PRO A 491 5.20 -6.11 -44.50
CA PRO A 491 5.39 -7.51 -44.90
C PRO A 491 4.46 -8.48 -44.15
N SER A 492 4.12 -8.17 -42.91
CA SER A 492 3.31 -9.04 -42.04
C SER A 492 1.81 -8.69 -42.06
N ASN A 493 1.40 -7.64 -42.77
CA ASN A 493 -0.01 -7.25 -42.92
C ASN A 493 -0.73 -7.10 -41.57
N TYR A 494 -0.16 -6.26 -40.70
CA TYR A 494 -0.78 -5.77 -39.47
C TYR A 494 -0.16 -4.43 -39.06
N LEU A 495 -0.77 -3.72 -38.11
CA LEU A 495 -0.21 -2.50 -37.51
C LEU A 495 -0.37 -2.51 -35.99
N ILE A 496 0.35 -1.63 -35.31
CA ILE A 496 0.20 -1.35 -33.88
C ILE A 496 0.00 0.15 -33.69
N ILE A 497 -0.98 0.50 -32.84
CA ILE A 497 -1.15 1.86 -32.32
C ILE A 497 -0.28 2.01 -31.07
N PHE A 498 0.49 3.09 -30.99
CA PHE A 498 1.27 3.46 -29.81
C PHE A 498 0.77 4.79 -29.23
N ALA A 499 0.54 4.83 -27.93
CA ALA A 499 0.34 6.08 -27.19
C ALA A 499 1.69 6.67 -26.77
N LYS A 500 1.73 7.99 -26.64
CA LYS A 500 2.86 8.72 -26.10
C LYS A 500 2.93 8.52 -24.58
N ASP A 501 4.06 8.03 -24.07
CA ASP A 501 4.32 8.01 -22.64
C ASP A 501 4.48 9.45 -22.12
N PRO A 502 3.67 9.90 -21.15
CA PRO A 502 3.75 11.26 -20.64
C PRO A 502 5.05 11.54 -19.86
N ALA A 503 5.74 10.52 -19.36
CA ALA A 503 6.98 10.70 -18.59
C ALA A 503 8.22 10.94 -19.49
N THR A 504 8.35 10.16 -20.57
CA THR A 504 9.51 10.24 -21.49
C THR A 504 9.23 11.00 -22.78
N GLY A 505 7.96 11.18 -23.14
CA GLY A 505 7.54 11.72 -24.43
C GLY A 505 7.71 10.76 -25.61
N ALA A 506 8.12 9.50 -25.38
CA ALA A 506 8.29 8.49 -26.42
C ALA A 506 6.97 7.79 -26.80
N PHE A 507 6.81 7.39 -28.06
CA PHE A 507 5.70 6.55 -28.51
C PHE A 507 6.01 5.06 -28.25
N ASN A 508 6.10 4.67 -26.97
CA ASN A 508 6.51 3.32 -26.55
C ASN A 508 5.44 2.57 -25.74
N THR A 509 4.22 3.10 -25.61
CA THR A 509 3.09 2.41 -24.96
C THR A 509 2.22 1.75 -26.04
N PRO A 510 2.29 0.42 -26.26
CA PRO A 510 1.43 -0.25 -27.25
C PRO A 510 -0.02 -0.22 -26.74
N VAL A 511 -0.95 0.19 -27.61
CA VAL A 511 -2.38 0.36 -27.27
C VAL A 511 -3.20 -0.86 -27.70
N GLN A 512 -3.05 -1.22 -28.97
CA GLN A 512 -3.67 -2.38 -29.60
C GLN A 512 -2.96 -2.71 -30.92
N ALA A 513 -3.16 -3.93 -31.41
CA ALA A 513 -2.72 -4.36 -32.73
C ALA A 513 -3.94 -4.58 -33.63
N MET A 514 -3.84 -4.17 -34.89
CA MET A 514 -4.94 -4.24 -35.87
C MET A 514 -4.52 -5.08 -37.07
N ARG A 515 -5.42 -5.93 -37.58
CA ARG A 515 -5.14 -6.84 -38.70
C ARG A 515 -5.51 -6.17 -40.01
N VAL A 516 -4.51 -5.95 -40.88
CA VAL A 516 -4.70 -5.13 -42.08
C VAL A 516 -4.35 -5.89 -43.35
N SER A 517 -4.71 -5.36 -44.52
CA SER A 517 -4.15 -5.79 -45.81
C SER A 517 -3.53 -4.61 -46.54
N CYS A 518 -2.20 -4.66 -46.65
CA CYS A 518 -1.42 -3.77 -47.48
C CYS A 518 -1.43 -4.26 -48.93
N GLY A 519 -0.87 -3.47 -49.82
CA GLY A 519 -0.61 -3.78 -51.22
C GLY A 519 0.87 -3.76 -51.54
N THR A 520 1.27 -4.39 -52.65
CA THR A 520 2.60 -4.13 -53.24
C THR A 520 2.81 -2.61 -53.44
N PRO A 521 1.84 -1.84 -53.98
CA PRO A 521 1.98 -0.38 -54.16
C PRO A 521 1.90 0.45 -52.87
N THR A 522 1.57 -0.13 -51.71
CA THR A 522 1.42 0.66 -50.46
C THR A 522 2.71 1.41 -50.15
N PRO A 523 2.67 2.73 -49.93
CA PRO A 523 3.87 3.54 -49.75
C PRO A 523 4.62 3.16 -48.47
N THR A 524 5.92 3.43 -48.41
CA THR A 524 6.79 3.04 -47.28
C THR A 524 7.65 4.22 -46.87
N GLY A 525 7.64 4.56 -45.58
CA GLY A 525 8.22 5.79 -45.04
C GLY A 525 7.36 6.37 -43.92
N THR A 526 7.65 7.61 -43.55
CA THR A 526 6.89 8.38 -42.56
C THR A 526 5.90 9.33 -43.23
N TYR A 527 4.66 9.30 -42.77
CA TYR A 527 3.52 10.09 -43.22
C TYR A 527 2.77 10.67 -42.03
N TYR A 528 1.78 11.50 -42.31
CA TYR A 528 0.88 12.11 -41.33
C TYR A 528 -0.56 12.02 -41.87
N THR A 529 -1.58 12.06 -41.02
CA THR A 529 -2.98 11.89 -41.44
C THR A 529 -3.68 13.24 -41.72
N PRO A 530 -3.74 13.77 -42.97
CA PRO A 530 -4.21 15.14 -43.21
C PRO A 530 -5.75 15.27 -43.22
N ALA A 531 -6.48 14.21 -43.54
CA ALA A 531 -7.93 14.24 -43.70
C ALA A 531 -8.58 12.89 -43.34
N ARG A 532 -9.89 12.92 -43.07
CA ARG A 532 -10.70 11.72 -42.83
C ARG A 532 -12.10 11.89 -43.42
N TYR A 533 -12.68 10.78 -43.89
CA TYR A 533 -13.96 10.72 -44.59
C TYR A 533 -14.82 9.58 -44.04
N ARG A 534 -16.05 9.86 -43.58
CA ARG A 534 -16.95 8.81 -43.07
C ARG A 534 -17.28 7.75 -44.13
N TRP A 535 -17.38 8.19 -45.39
CA TRP A 535 -17.57 7.36 -46.58
C TRP A 535 -16.74 7.96 -47.72
N LEU A 536 -16.06 7.11 -48.48
CA LEU A 536 -15.35 7.52 -49.71
C LEU A 536 -15.64 6.53 -50.83
N LYS A 537 -15.83 7.03 -52.06
CA LYS A 537 -15.93 6.20 -53.26
C LYS A 537 -14.52 5.77 -53.68
N MET A 538 -14.33 4.48 -53.90
CA MET A 538 -13.04 3.86 -54.17
C MET A 538 -12.89 3.50 -55.66
N VAL A 539 -11.68 3.09 -56.05
CA VAL A 539 -11.42 2.52 -57.39
C VAL A 539 -12.24 1.24 -57.58
N GLY A 540 -12.89 1.10 -58.74
CA GLY A 540 -13.79 -0.03 -59.03
C GLY A 540 -15.26 0.21 -58.65
N ASP A 541 -15.67 1.46 -58.49
CA ASP A 541 -17.04 1.90 -58.15
C ASP A 541 -17.58 1.45 -56.76
N THR A 542 -16.72 0.85 -55.93
CA THR A 542 -17.02 0.47 -54.54
C THR A 542 -16.93 1.64 -53.56
N TRP A 543 -17.31 1.42 -52.29
CA TRP A 543 -17.36 2.42 -51.22
C TRP A 543 -16.73 1.90 -49.93
N ALA A 544 -15.81 2.66 -49.34
CA ALA A 544 -15.22 2.33 -48.04
C ALA A 544 -15.74 3.26 -46.93
N GLN A 545 -15.73 2.75 -45.70
CA GLN A 545 -16.08 3.46 -44.48
C GLN A 545 -14.84 3.88 -43.70
N TRP A 546 -15.02 4.87 -42.82
CA TRP A 546 -14.04 5.26 -41.78
C TRP A 546 -12.65 5.56 -42.35
N CYS A 547 -12.60 6.23 -43.50
CA CYS A 547 -11.38 6.41 -44.25
C CYS A 547 -10.50 7.50 -43.61
N THR A 548 -9.24 7.21 -43.33
CA THR A 548 -8.25 8.18 -42.83
C THR A 548 -7.09 8.24 -43.82
N GLN A 549 -6.84 9.40 -44.42
CA GLN A 549 -5.84 9.58 -45.46
C GLN A 549 -4.42 9.42 -44.91
N ILE A 550 -3.52 8.83 -45.70
CA ILE A 550 -2.09 8.66 -45.38
C ILE A 550 -1.24 9.58 -46.27
N GLN A 551 -1.39 9.43 -47.59
CA GLN A 551 -0.69 10.26 -48.59
C GLN A 551 -1.41 10.12 -49.94
N GLY A 552 -1.76 11.24 -50.58
CA GLY A 552 -2.45 11.22 -51.87
C GLY A 552 -3.71 10.35 -51.79
N ASP A 553 -3.86 9.42 -52.74
CA ASP A 553 -5.02 8.51 -52.80
C ASP A 553 -4.88 7.25 -51.93
N TYR A 554 -3.87 7.18 -51.04
CA TYR A 554 -3.69 6.07 -50.10
C TYR A 554 -4.27 6.40 -48.72
N LEU A 555 -5.13 5.51 -48.24
CA LEU A 555 -5.86 5.67 -46.97
C LEU A 555 -5.78 4.40 -46.12
N PHE A 556 -5.93 4.54 -44.80
CA PHE A 556 -6.55 3.51 -43.97
C PHE A 556 -8.06 3.54 -44.22
N HIS A 557 -8.70 2.39 -44.45
CA HIS A 557 -10.15 2.34 -44.63
C HIS A 557 -10.71 0.93 -44.34
N SER A 558 -12.02 0.85 -44.07
CA SER A 558 -12.71 -0.45 -43.95
C SER A 558 -12.62 -1.26 -45.26
N VAL A 559 -12.81 -2.57 -45.19
CA VAL A 559 -13.09 -3.38 -46.39
C VAL A 559 -14.20 -2.70 -47.24
N PRO A 560 -14.07 -2.67 -48.59
CA PRO A 560 -15.06 -2.02 -49.44
C PRO A 560 -16.44 -2.69 -49.41
N ASN A 561 -17.47 -1.91 -49.69
CA ASN A 561 -18.83 -2.34 -49.98
C ASN A 561 -19.12 -2.02 -51.46
N TRP A 562 -19.98 -2.78 -52.13
CA TRP A 562 -20.36 -2.50 -53.53
C TRP A 562 -21.12 -1.18 -53.66
N THR A 563 -22.02 -0.91 -52.72
CA THR A 563 -22.76 0.35 -52.64
C THR A 563 -22.40 1.15 -51.38
N LYS A 564 -22.90 2.39 -51.26
CA LYS A 564 -22.74 3.24 -50.07
C LYS A 564 -23.67 2.78 -48.92
N ASN A 565 -23.52 1.53 -48.52
CA ASN A 565 -24.36 0.80 -47.59
C ASN A 565 -23.48 -0.18 -46.80
N ASN A 566 -23.71 -0.35 -45.51
CA ASN A 566 -22.93 -1.26 -44.65
C ASN A 566 -23.44 -2.71 -44.65
N LYS A 567 -24.42 -3.02 -45.52
CA LYS A 567 -24.99 -4.37 -45.73
C LYS A 567 -24.64 -5.00 -47.06
N ASP A 568 -23.63 -4.46 -47.75
CA ASP A 568 -23.26 -4.81 -49.12
C ASP A 568 -21.73 -4.97 -49.26
N LEU A 569 -21.11 -5.60 -48.25
CA LEU A 569 -19.68 -5.81 -48.11
C LEU A 569 -19.11 -6.70 -49.22
N GLU A 570 -17.91 -6.36 -49.70
CA GLU A 570 -17.10 -7.24 -50.53
C GLU A 570 -16.49 -8.37 -49.69
N VAL A 571 -17.32 -9.38 -49.36
CA VAL A 571 -16.98 -10.52 -48.46
C VAL A 571 -15.66 -11.21 -48.84
N TYR A 572 -15.37 -11.31 -50.14
CA TYR A 572 -14.12 -11.89 -50.61
C TYR A 572 -12.90 -11.10 -50.14
N GLU A 573 -12.95 -9.76 -50.15
CA GLU A 573 -11.86 -8.92 -49.66
C GLU A 573 -11.77 -8.91 -48.13
N TYR A 574 -12.89 -9.05 -47.41
CA TYR A 574 -12.88 -9.24 -45.95
C TYR A 574 -12.10 -10.48 -45.55
N ASN A 575 -12.38 -11.60 -46.22
CA ASN A 575 -11.69 -12.85 -46.00
C ASN A 575 -10.20 -12.79 -46.39
N GLN A 576 -9.78 -11.75 -47.13
CA GLN A 576 -8.39 -11.49 -47.51
C GLN A 576 -7.72 -10.40 -46.68
N LEU A 577 -8.34 -9.94 -45.58
CA LEU A 577 -7.63 -9.24 -44.51
C LEU A 577 -6.41 -10.07 -44.06
N GLY A 578 -5.30 -9.42 -43.72
CA GLY A 578 -4.05 -10.08 -43.34
C GLY A 578 -3.19 -10.58 -44.51
N ASN A 579 -3.61 -10.44 -45.77
CA ASN A 579 -2.88 -10.85 -46.99
C ASN A 579 -2.49 -9.64 -47.86
N THR A 580 -1.36 -9.69 -48.56
CA THR A 580 -0.93 -8.60 -49.46
C THR A 580 -1.79 -8.56 -50.72
N ARG A 581 -2.66 -7.55 -50.86
CA ARG A 581 -3.65 -7.48 -51.96
C ARG A 581 -4.10 -6.08 -52.38
N SER A 582 -3.94 -5.05 -51.55
CA SER A 582 -4.47 -3.72 -51.85
C SER A 582 -3.82 -3.06 -53.08
N LEU A 583 -4.52 -2.10 -53.69
CA LEU A 583 -3.97 -1.23 -54.74
C LEU A 583 -3.11 -0.07 -54.17
N GLY A 584 -2.87 -0.05 -52.86
CA GLY A 584 -1.93 0.85 -52.19
C GLY A 584 -2.45 1.39 -50.85
N CYS A 585 -3.76 1.47 -50.69
CA CYS A 585 -4.40 1.69 -49.39
C CYS A 585 -4.08 0.57 -48.37
N ILE A 586 -4.40 0.79 -47.10
CA ILE A 586 -4.33 -0.20 -46.04
C ILE A 586 -5.77 -0.53 -45.61
N ARG A 587 -6.22 -1.75 -45.91
CA ARG A 587 -7.58 -2.22 -45.60
C ARG A 587 -7.64 -2.78 -44.18
N LEU A 588 -8.68 -2.48 -43.42
CA LEU A 588 -8.96 -3.05 -42.09
C LEU A 588 -10.42 -3.51 -42.01
N ASN A 589 -10.82 -4.18 -40.92
CA ASN A 589 -12.25 -4.32 -40.60
C ASN A 589 -12.84 -2.93 -40.22
N CYS A 590 -14.15 -2.85 -40.03
CA CYS A 590 -14.83 -1.58 -39.73
C CYS A 590 -14.51 -1.04 -38.33
N GLU A 591 -14.33 -1.90 -37.33
CA GLU A 591 -13.93 -1.54 -35.97
C GLU A 591 -12.55 -0.86 -35.92
N ASP A 592 -11.50 -1.53 -36.42
CA ASP A 592 -10.13 -1.02 -36.47
C ASP A 592 -10.06 0.30 -37.27
N ALA A 593 -10.71 0.34 -38.45
CA ALA A 593 -10.76 1.54 -39.28
C ALA A 593 -11.49 2.70 -38.57
N LYS A 594 -12.60 2.42 -37.88
CA LYS A 594 -13.33 3.40 -37.07
C LYS A 594 -12.50 3.86 -35.87
N TRP A 595 -11.80 2.96 -35.19
CA TRP A 595 -11.00 3.31 -34.03
C TRP A 595 -9.91 4.31 -34.43
N ILE A 596 -9.22 4.08 -35.55
CA ILE A 596 -8.27 5.07 -36.12
C ILE A 596 -9.02 6.37 -36.46
N TYR A 597 -10.16 6.30 -37.15
CA TYR A 597 -10.93 7.48 -37.56
C TYR A 597 -11.37 8.35 -36.38
N ASP A 598 -11.78 7.76 -35.26
CA ASP A 598 -12.27 8.47 -34.07
C ASP A 598 -11.12 8.97 -33.18
N ASN A 599 -10.14 8.11 -32.88
CA ASN A 599 -9.15 8.33 -31.82
C ASN A 599 -7.84 8.96 -32.30
N CYS A 600 -7.43 8.73 -33.55
CA CYS A 600 -6.23 9.36 -34.10
C CYS A 600 -6.55 10.77 -34.58
N GLN A 601 -5.86 11.77 -34.02
CA GLN A 601 -6.00 13.16 -34.43
C GLN A 601 -5.48 13.34 -35.86
N LEU A 602 -6.00 14.34 -36.58
CA LEU A 602 -5.39 14.74 -37.85
C LEU A 602 -3.96 15.24 -37.58
N GLY A 603 -3.01 14.80 -38.41
CA GLY A 603 -1.58 14.97 -38.15
C GLY A 603 -0.96 13.88 -37.28
N THR A 604 -1.67 12.80 -36.92
CA THR A 604 -1.07 11.60 -36.33
C THR A 604 0.00 11.04 -37.26
N GLN A 605 1.20 10.82 -36.72
CA GLN A 605 2.33 10.27 -37.46
C GLN A 605 2.12 8.78 -37.74
N VAL A 606 2.42 8.37 -38.97
CA VAL A 606 2.30 7.01 -39.49
C VAL A 606 3.65 6.58 -40.05
N ASN A 607 4.23 5.48 -39.55
CA ASN A 607 5.41 4.87 -40.17
C ASN A 607 5.03 3.55 -40.84
N ILE A 608 5.24 3.44 -42.15
CA ILE A 608 5.01 2.21 -42.90
C ILE A 608 6.36 1.56 -43.22
N SER A 609 6.72 0.55 -42.43
CA SER A 609 7.98 -0.16 -42.62
C SER A 609 7.86 -1.23 -43.71
N SER A 610 8.85 -1.27 -44.61
CA SER A 610 9.06 -2.33 -45.60
C SER A 610 9.80 -3.55 -45.05
N THR A 611 10.39 -3.47 -43.86
CA THR A 611 11.32 -4.47 -43.32
C THR A 611 10.90 -5.06 -41.98
N LEU A 612 10.19 -4.31 -41.14
CA LEU A 612 9.74 -4.80 -39.83
C LEU A 612 8.57 -5.77 -40.02
N THR A 613 8.71 -6.96 -39.42
CA THR A 613 7.73 -8.06 -39.49
C THR A 613 7.00 -8.30 -38.18
N SER A 614 7.49 -7.79 -37.05
CA SER A 614 6.89 -7.97 -35.72
C SER A 614 7.17 -6.79 -34.80
N GLY A 615 6.44 -6.74 -33.69
CA GLY A 615 6.45 -5.68 -32.69
C GLY A 615 6.05 -6.21 -31.31
N PRO A 616 5.76 -5.34 -30.33
CA PRO A 616 5.45 -5.73 -28.95
C PRO A 616 4.09 -6.42 -28.78
N LEU A 617 3.20 -6.34 -29.77
CA LEU A 617 1.91 -7.03 -29.80
C LEU A 617 1.90 -8.03 -30.96
N ALA A 618 1.27 -9.18 -30.73
CA ALA A 618 1.04 -10.18 -31.77
C ALA A 618 0.07 -9.64 -32.83
N LYS A 619 0.21 -10.14 -34.07
CA LYS A 619 -0.81 -9.91 -35.11
C LYS A 619 -2.13 -10.55 -34.67
N PRO A 620 -3.27 -9.83 -34.66
CA PRO A 620 -4.55 -10.41 -34.28
C PRO A 620 -4.93 -11.59 -35.17
N ALA A 621 -5.68 -12.53 -34.60
CA ALA A 621 -6.37 -13.55 -35.38
C ALA A 621 -7.32 -12.88 -36.38
N GLY A 622 -7.53 -13.55 -37.53
CA GLY A 622 -8.45 -13.08 -38.54
C GLY A 622 -9.79 -13.78 -38.42
N LEU A 623 -10.88 -13.01 -38.43
CA LEU A 623 -12.18 -13.58 -38.73
C LEU A 623 -12.28 -13.92 -40.23
N GLN A 624 -13.03 -14.98 -40.53
CA GLN A 624 -13.51 -15.31 -41.88
C GLN A 624 -15.03 -15.38 -41.80
N ILE A 625 -15.71 -14.82 -42.78
CA ILE A 625 -17.17 -14.81 -42.87
C ILE A 625 -17.64 -15.56 -44.12
N PRO A 626 -18.77 -16.28 -44.07
CA PRO A 626 -19.29 -17.00 -45.23
C PRO A 626 -19.81 -16.03 -46.29
N SER A 627 -19.90 -16.46 -47.55
CA SER A 627 -20.25 -15.60 -48.70
C SER A 627 -21.61 -14.91 -48.62
N TRP A 628 -22.54 -15.39 -47.77
CA TRP A 628 -23.84 -14.78 -47.53
C TRP A 628 -23.82 -13.64 -46.50
N HIS A 629 -22.75 -13.51 -45.71
CA HIS A 629 -22.61 -12.53 -44.63
C HIS A 629 -22.09 -11.20 -45.22
N THR A 630 -22.96 -10.48 -45.95
CA THR A 630 -22.61 -9.27 -46.70
C THR A 630 -22.46 -8.01 -45.85
N TRP A 631 -22.12 -8.12 -44.57
CA TRP A 631 -21.86 -6.99 -43.69
C TRP A 631 -20.65 -7.29 -42.82
N ASP A 632 -19.94 -6.26 -42.39
CA ASP A 632 -18.77 -6.46 -41.54
C ASP A 632 -19.24 -6.72 -40.12
N PRO A 633 -18.92 -7.89 -39.51
CA PRO A 633 -19.38 -8.20 -38.17
C PRO A 633 -18.77 -7.29 -37.10
N THR A 634 -17.72 -6.52 -37.41
CA THR A 634 -17.18 -5.53 -36.48
C THR A 634 -17.66 -4.10 -36.78
N ASP A 635 -18.57 -3.86 -37.73
CA ASP A 635 -19.13 -2.52 -37.94
C ASP A 635 -20.16 -2.17 -36.83
N PRO A 636 -19.87 -1.21 -35.92
CA PRO A 636 -20.82 -0.83 -34.88
C PRO A 636 -22.09 -0.17 -35.45
N THR A 637 -22.07 0.27 -36.72
CA THR A 637 -23.27 0.75 -37.42
C THR A 637 -24.11 -0.37 -38.06
N ALA A 638 -23.61 -1.60 -38.05
CA ALA A 638 -24.34 -2.82 -38.41
C ALA A 638 -24.65 -3.72 -37.20
N TYR A 639 -24.20 -3.38 -35.99
CA TYR A 639 -24.30 -4.22 -34.78
C TYR A 639 -25.67 -4.88 -34.56
N VAL A 640 -26.77 -4.09 -34.54
CA VAL A 640 -28.15 -4.61 -34.36
C VAL A 640 -28.53 -5.63 -35.44
N TYR A 641 -28.06 -5.42 -36.67
CA TYR A 641 -28.30 -6.35 -37.78
C TYR A 641 -27.46 -7.62 -37.62
N CYS A 642 -26.24 -7.50 -37.07
CA CYS A 642 -25.39 -8.65 -36.79
C CYS A 642 -25.90 -9.52 -35.64
N ASP A 643 -26.38 -8.89 -34.56
CA ASP A 643 -27.01 -9.55 -33.41
C ASP A 643 -28.24 -10.37 -33.86
N GLN A 644 -29.13 -9.76 -34.66
CA GLN A 644 -30.29 -10.43 -35.27
C GLN A 644 -29.95 -11.66 -36.12
N HIS A 645 -28.72 -11.76 -36.62
CA HIS A 645 -28.24 -12.87 -37.46
C HIS A 645 -27.19 -13.75 -36.75
N GLY A 646 -27.00 -13.57 -35.44
CA GLY A 646 -26.14 -14.41 -34.61
C GLY A 646 -24.64 -14.28 -34.87
N CYS A 647 -24.17 -13.20 -35.50
CA CYS A 647 -22.75 -13.02 -35.86
C CYS A 647 -21.77 -13.30 -34.72
N HIS A 648 -22.12 -12.84 -33.52
CA HIS A 648 -21.24 -12.84 -32.35
C HIS A 648 -21.34 -14.12 -31.52
N GLN A 649 -22.26 -15.03 -31.83
CA GLN A 649 -22.51 -16.24 -31.04
C GLN A 649 -21.36 -17.28 -31.08
N ASN A 650 -20.37 -17.08 -31.97
CA ASN A 650 -19.20 -17.96 -32.12
C ASN A 650 -17.86 -17.15 -32.19
N LEU A 651 -17.80 -15.95 -31.63
CA LEU A 651 -16.62 -15.05 -31.69
C LEU A 651 -15.81 -14.95 -30.38
N HIS A 652 -16.01 -15.88 -29.44
CA HIS A 652 -15.32 -15.95 -28.16
C HIS A 652 -14.33 -17.11 -28.09
#